data_AF-A0A4T0MEK9-F1
#
_entry.id   AF-A0A4T0MEK9-F1
#
_cell.length_a   1.000
_cell.length_b   1.000
_cell.length_c   1.000
_cell.angle_alpha   90.00
_cell.angle_beta   90.00
_cell.angle_gamma   90.00
#
_symmetry.space_group_name_H-M   'P 1'
#
loop_
_entity.id
_entity.type
_entity.pdbx_description
1 polymer ?
#
loop_
_entity_poly.entity_id
_entity_poly.type
_entity_poly.pdbx_seq_one_letter_code
_entity_poly.pdbx_strand_id
1 'polypeptide(L)'
;MGDFQKIHRYFSPLLSILTDKGVNELLGDTNSINNLSELLSPFDVLHNVPLRTSQLETHHAPSFHLRFNELAELDSSTEELHKVVEKSAGDATVSTNSDNIYESFLSGILKHHALVPYCTFQHPVAFILATTTKHADPVSELARLAQEVSFPDAYAKRAYMNATPNYVLRYYVLVHDANDGDMDHARNLLEKAKRAHGIHCALLIINSKQSKEEKEVDETVTKTYGHSRAHSLDASDLTVIRAFVREMVVQSLIPWMEKCARDWNQLFVTNRKGFTNKLFSSFGVSRKWAAQQAPSRAINSSAPVASFVSSEKIYPSTTHEATFRRLADFAFMIRDYKLSAQVYNQLRRDTAEEPEAYLYMASANKMLGLSHLLSPHSPTSTLDTTVQYLDEASLTWFTTKNATDRAQMIRATLLYIESFRARGSSGLVIPSSFIKAASTGNGLSSAIMLEQAANAYKNHMKPYKRKACLYFAQAATVYESHGKHALARRCYENCDTDRFPFLNQALGRLANEEDAPILITKSLRYGGDQRLLDDWRDCLRKDENPKVTFPLEVFDKGMTYIRDPHAHVYTNKRSERIFDTLEKELKTSSEKIDDKIDIDIDEVFHVVLVARNPFNAGILINNLQLEFEGEVNIECLNKDLELGALETNEVVFKCSVSSASTVKLNKVDFMIDNICKVTESLQRNGARLNNTKEHRMGRFYAPDLSLEVRVNEPTPRLLTNLECFPQRMGLGEGYLAHINIQNIGKVDVDDVRVVVNEQSFVALGVDENISNAQETSTEQSRIENTLRSSAPYDIGKDLKPGDTHSIPVLLRGDNVGKKALHLIVVYKQKPKKSHENHHKVNRLLHVVDIRPVVEVKLAAQPSKMQIGSYDLSLEIENVVPDSQIEITQVSFVSPAWKCIGEMKDINLAFEDIAKQEFKVEFTEDFNVEDSLQTQTYMIDKMAEYLQGDNITENYPPPVNVISSHLTHSKKYIPTSQTGLFHMMMSARRYLRQMTFGYEFKSIPWNVQSHLFPLFEANEGDVVVCWKMGDRVGHALVSGLVLGAREGLTRRIGEKVKLSKNIKSVMYASKVRDRERALSELTKSRYSVYDMPIIVNTYTPSPINHDFEQNPELRISVDISLFNNSIYRNVESKLQLRDE
;
A
#
# COMPACT_ATOMS: atom_id res chain seq x y z
N MET A 1 -16.74 9.19 42.71
CA MET A 1 -17.17 7.78 42.72
C MET A 1 -18.66 7.77 42.46
N GLY A 2 -19.10 7.02 41.45
CA GLY A 2 -20.50 6.75 41.18
C GLY A 2 -21.13 5.86 42.26
N ASP A 3 -22.44 5.68 42.14
CA ASP A 3 -23.25 5.02 43.16
C ASP A 3 -23.27 3.48 43.01
N PHE A 4 -22.92 2.75 44.07
CA PHE A 4 -22.95 1.29 44.13
C PHE A 4 -24.35 0.71 44.45
N GLN A 5 -25.40 1.54 44.44
CA GLN A 5 -26.79 1.17 44.73
C GLN A 5 -27.24 -0.17 44.14
N LYS A 6 -27.00 -0.45 42.85
CA LYS A 6 -27.41 -1.72 42.20
C LYS A 6 -26.78 -2.95 42.88
N ILE A 7 -25.49 -2.85 43.25
CA ILE A 7 -24.75 -3.92 43.89
C ILE A 7 -25.20 -4.08 45.34
N HIS A 8 -25.33 -2.97 46.08
CA HIS A 8 -25.81 -3.00 47.46
C HIS A 8 -27.24 -3.54 47.59
N ARG A 9 -28.11 -3.25 46.62
CA ARG A 9 -29.48 -3.78 46.59
C ARG A 9 -29.52 -5.29 46.30
N TYR A 10 -28.69 -5.79 45.39
CA TYR A 10 -28.64 -7.21 45.07
C TYR A 10 -28.11 -8.06 46.25
N PHE A 11 -27.11 -7.56 46.96
CA PHE A 11 -26.49 -8.23 48.11
C PHE A 11 -27.05 -7.77 49.46
N SER A 12 -28.24 -7.18 49.50
CA SER A 12 -28.84 -6.67 50.73
C SER A 12 -29.30 -7.81 51.66
N PRO A 13 -29.40 -7.55 52.99
CA PRO A 13 -29.92 -8.52 53.93
C PRO A 13 -31.38 -8.88 53.62
N LEU A 14 -31.69 -10.18 53.66
CA LEU A 14 -33.05 -10.71 53.49
C LEU A 14 -33.70 -10.92 54.86
N LEU A 15 -34.87 -10.32 55.08
CA LEU A 15 -35.70 -10.50 56.25
C LEU A 15 -36.94 -11.28 55.83
N SER A 16 -37.08 -12.48 56.39
CA SER A 16 -38.20 -13.36 56.07
C SER A 16 -39.30 -13.19 57.11
N ILE A 17 -40.55 -13.13 56.66
CA ILE A 17 -41.69 -12.79 57.49
C ILE A 17 -42.57 -14.02 57.66
N LEU A 18 -42.97 -14.30 58.90
CA LEU A 18 -43.98 -15.28 59.24
C LEU A 18 -45.02 -14.60 60.12
N THR A 19 -46.24 -14.53 59.61
CA THR A 19 -47.38 -13.90 60.29
C THR A 19 -48.43 -14.94 60.68
N ASP A 20 -49.19 -14.66 61.74
CA ASP A 20 -50.46 -15.34 61.95
C ASP A 20 -51.52 -14.86 60.94
N LYS A 21 -52.63 -15.60 60.83
CA LYS A 21 -53.72 -15.23 59.91
C LYS A 21 -54.33 -13.87 60.25
N GLY A 22 -54.40 -13.53 61.54
CA GLY A 22 -54.99 -12.28 62.01
C GLY A 22 -54.27 -11.04 61.50
N VAL A 23 -52.94 -11.08 61.31
CA VAL A 23 -52.20 -9.95 60.72
C VAL A 23 -52.56 -9.75 59.25
N ASN A 24 -52.67 -10.83 58.48
CA ASN A 24 -53.00 -10.74 57.06
C ASN A 24 -54.47 -10.33 56.85
N GLU A 25 -55.40 -10.82 57.68
CA GLU A 25 -56.80 -10.39 57.71
C GLU A 25 -56.90 -8.88 58.04
N LEU A 26 -56.18 -8.42 59.06
CA LEU A 26 -56.15 -7.01 59.44
C LEU A 26 -55.65 -6.10 58.31
N LEU A 27 -54.60 -6.52 57.58
CA LEU A 27 -54.03 -5.77 56.45
C LEU A 27 -54.90 -5.86 55.18
N GLY A 28 -55.46 -7.04 54.91
CA GLY A 28 -56.24 -7.33 53.70
C GLY A 28 -57.61 -6.67 53.71
N ASP A 29 -58.37 -6.87 54.79
CA ASP A 29 -59.78 -6.47 54.86
C ASP A 29 -59.99 -4.95 54.85
N THR A 30 -58.98 -4.18 55.30
CA THR A 30 -59.12 -2.72 55.50
C THR A 30 -58.20 -1.88 54.62
N ASN A 31 -57.10 -2.46 54.12
CA ASN A 31 -56.08 -1.73 53.36
C ASN A 31 -55.76 -2.38 52.00
N SER A 32 -56.36 -3.50 51.60
CA SER A 32 -56.03 -4.20 50.34
C SER A 32 -54.53 -4.53 50.20
N ILE A 33 -53.85 -4.71 51.33
CA ILE A 33 -52.45 -5.14 51.42
C ILE A 33 -52.45 -6.61 51.78
N ASN A 34 -51.83 -7.47 50.96
CA ASN A 34 -51.99 -8.91 51.08
C ASN A 34 -51.24 -9.50 52.28
N ASN A 35 -50.10 -8.91 52.65
CA ASN A 35 -49.23 -9.40 53.71
C ASN A 35 -48.30 -8.31 54.25
N LEU A 36 -47.60 -8.63 55.34
CA LEU A 36 -46.70 -7.69 56.00
C LEU A 36 -45.46 -7.37 55.16
N SER A 37 -44.97 -8.28 54.31
CA SER A 37 -43.87 -7.99 53.39
C SER A 37 -44.22 -6.86 52.41
N GLU A 38 -45.43 -6.89 51.86
CA GLU A 38 -45.95 -5.85 50.97
C GLU A 38 -46.06 -4.49 51.68
N LEU A 39 -46.49 -4.47 52.96
CA LEU A 39 -46.52 -3.26 53.77
C LEU A 39 -45.12 -2.66 53.97
N LEU A 40 -44.10 -3.46 54.25
CA LEU A 40 -42.77 -2.97 54.61
C LEU A 40 -41.87 -2.65 53.40
N SER A 41 -42.11 -3.28 52.25
CA SER A 41 -41.27 -3.20 51.05
C SER A 41 -40.98 -1.79 50.52
N PRO A 42 -41.89 -0.80 50.56
CA PRO A 42 -41.57 0.57 50.13
C PRO A 42 -40.54 1.30 50.99
N PHE A 43 -40.26 0.78 52.19
CA PHE A 43 -39.27 1.31 53.12
C PHE A 43 -37.99 0.45 53.17
N ASP A 44 -37.73 -0.32 52.12
CA ASP A 44 -36.56 -1.20 51.96
C ASP A 44 -35.22 -0.46 51.79
N VAL A 45 -35.21 0.88 51.74
CA VAL A 45 -33.99 1.68 51.68
C VAL A 45 -33.93 2.68 52.84
N LEU A 46 -32.89 2.55 53.66
CA LEU A 46 -32.61 3.47 54.77
C LEU A 46 -31.44 4.39 54.40
N HIS A 47 -31.54 5.66 54.75
CA HIS A 47 -30.46 6.62 54.51
C HIS A 47 -29.59 6.86 55.74
N ASN A 48 -28.29 7.06 55.49
CA ASN A 48 -27.28 7.43 56.48
C ASN A 48 -27.27 6.52 57.73
N VAL A 49 -27.06 5.22 57.52
CA VAL A 49 -27.10 4.19 58.57
C VAL A 49 -25.69 3.98 59.15
N PRO A 50 -25.49 4.04 60.48
CA PRO A 50 -24.19 3.74 61.10
C PRO A 50 -23.94 2.23 61.09
N LEU A 51 -22.73 1.83 60.70
CA LEU A 51 -22.26 0.45 60.65
C LEU A 51 -20.88 0.36 61.32
N ARG A 52 -20.62 -0.72 62.05
CA ARG A 52 -19.33 -1.00 62.68
C ARG A 52 -18.63 -2.18 62.03
N THR A 53 -17.35 -2.01 61.76
CA THR A 53 -16.49 -3.10 61.29
C THR A 53 -16.21 -4.10 62.42
N SER A 54 -15.66 -5.25 62.07
CA SER A 54 -15.18 -6.26 63.04
C SER A 54 -14.08 -5.73 63.98
N GLN A 55 -13.44 -4.62 63.62
CA GLN A 55 -12.45 -3.90 64.42
C GLN A 55 -13.06 -2.74 65.24
N LEU A 56 -14.39 -2.65 65.29
CA LEU A 56 -15.17 -1.63 65.99
C LEU A 56 -15.04 -0.21 65.41
N GLU A 57 -14.57 -0.07 64.17
CA GLU A 57 -14.55 1.22 63.47
C GLU A 57 -15.95 1.55 62.95
N THR A 58 -16.48 2.72 63.30
CA THR A 58 -17.81 3.17 62.85
C THR A 58 -17.71 3.93 61.53
N HIS A 59 -18.54 3.58 60.57
CA HIS A 59 -18.69 4.29 59.30
C HIS A 59 -20.18 4.40 58.91
N HIS A 60 -20.52 5.33 58.03
CA HIS A 60 -21.90 5.57 57.62
C HIS A 60 -22.17 5.07 56.21
N ALA A 61 -23.27 4.32 56.06
CA ALA A 61 -23.80 3.89 54.78
C ALA A 61 -24.77 4.95 54.22
N PRO A 62 -24.49 5.59 53.06
CA PRO A 62 -25.39 6.58 52.48
C PRO A 62 -26.80 6.05 52.18
N SER A 63 -26.88 4.81 51.69
CA SER A 63 -28.12 4.05 51.45
C SER A 63 -27.92 2.61 51.91
N PHE A 64 -28.77 2.07 52.79
CA PHE A 64 -28.74 0.68 53.25
C PHE A 64 -30.02 0.00 52.79
N HIS A 65 -29.87 -0.97 51.88
CA HIS A 65 -30.99 -1.68 51.28
C HIS A 65 -31.35 -2.91 52.10
N LEU A 66 -32.61 -3.33 52.03
CA LEU A 66 -33.18 -4.53 52.62
C LEU A 66 -33.96 -5.30 51.55
N ARG A 67 -34.28 -6.56 51.84
CA ARG A 67 -35.27 -7.33 51.09
C ARG A 67 -36.21 -7.99 52.08
N PHE A 68 -37.50 -7.92 51.81
CA PHE A 68 -38.54 -8.58 52.57
C PHE A 68 -39.17 -9.68 51.72
N ASN A 69 -39.45 -10.83 52.31
CA ASN A 69 -40.20 -11.90 51.67
C ASN A 69 -41.03 -12.66 52.70
N GLU A 70 -42.14 -13.24 52.28
CA GLU A 70 -42.87 -14.18 53.13
C GLU A 70 -42.09 -15.50 53.24
N LEU A 71 -42.19 -16.19 54.39
CA LEU A 71 -41.48 -17.45 54.62
C LEU A 71 -41.81 -18.50 53.54
N ALA A 72 -43.06 -18.54 53.08
CA ALA A 72 -43.52 -19.44 52.03
C ALA A 72 -42.80 -19.24 50.69
N GLU A 73 -42.29 -18.04 50.40
CA GLU A 73 -41.58 -17.75 49.15
C GLU A 73 -40.20 -18.41 49.11
N LEU A 74 -39.59 -18.72 50.26
CA LEU A 74 -38.31 -19.44 50.33
C LEU A 74 -38.41 -20.89 49.81
N ASP A 75 -39.61 -21.46 49.82
CA ASP A 75 -39.89 -22.82 49.36
C ASP A 75 -40.49 -22.87 47.95
N SER A 76 -40.78 -21.71 47.36
CA SER A 76 -41.23 -21.61 45.98
C SER A 76 -40.13 -22.05 45.00
N SER A 77 -40.52 -22.77 43.94
CA SER A 77 -39.57 -23.15 42.89
C SER A 77 -39.08 -21.90 42.16
N THR A 78 -37.81 -21.55 42.32
CA THR A 78 -37.22 -20.44 41.58
C THR A 78 -36.90 -20.86 40.14
N GLU A 79 -37.19 -20.00 39.17
CA GLU A 79 -36.80 -20.22 37.77
C GLU A 79 -35.28 -20.39 37.63
N GLU A 80 -34.84 -21.26 36.73
CA GLU A 80 -33.40 -21.47 36.48
C GLU A 80 -32.77 -20.21 35.88
N LEU A 81 -31.57 -19.84 36.36
CA LEU A 81 -30.94 -18.57 36.00
C LEU A 81 -30.76 -18.38 34.48
N HIS A 82 -30.44 -19.43 33.74
CA HIS A 82 -30.23 -19.32 32.30
C HIS A 82 -31.52 -18.92 31.55
N LYS A 83 -32.69 -19.39 32.00
CA LYS A 83 -34.00 -18.98 31.45
C LYS A 83 -34.29 -17.53 31.79
N VAL A 84 -33.98 -17.11 33.01
CA VAL A 84 -34.13 -15.70 33.42
C VAL A 84 -33.26 -14.77 32.59
N VAL A 85 -32.01 -15.15 32.29
CA VAL A 85 -31.12 -14.35 31.44
C VAL A 85 -31.73 -14.18 30.04
N GLU A 86 -32.14 -15.28 29.39
CA GLU A 86 -32.69 -15.19 28.03
C GLU A 86 -34.06 -14.50 27.99
N LYS A 87 -34.93 -14.74 28.97
CA LYS A 87 -36.22 -14.04 29.12
C LYS A 87 -36.01 -12.55 29.33
N SER A 88 -35.11 -12.16 30.23
CA SER A 88 -34.79 -10.75 30.48
C SER A 88 -34.23 -10.07 29.23
N ALA A 89 -33.44 -10.79 28.41
CA ALA A 89 -32.94 -10.27 27.14
C ALA A 89 -34.08 -10.13 26.12
N GLY A 90 -34.95 -11.13 26.00
CA GLY A 90 -36.15 -11.09 25.17
C GLY A 90 -37.03 -9.88 25.50
N ASP A 91 -37.42 -9.74 26.76
CA ASP A 91 -38.27 -8.65 27.25
C ASP A 91 -37.61 -7.28 27.02
N ALA A 92 -36.30 -7.16 27.28
CA ALA A 92 -35.56 -5.92 27.06
C ALA A 92 -35.52 -5.49 25.59
N THR A 93 -35.48 -6.43 24.64
CA THR A 93 -35.46 -6.15 23.19
C THR A 93 -36.84 -5.92 22.57
N VAL A 94 -37.92 -6.06 23.35
CA VAL A 94 -39.30 -5.74 22.92
C VAL A 94 -39.72 -4.34 23.39
N SER A 95 -39.08 -3.79 24.42
CA SER A 95 -39.35 -2.46 24.94
C SER A 95 -39.30 -1.38 23.84
N THR A 96 -40.34 -0.54 23.79
CA THR A 96 -40.46 0.59 22.85
C THR A 96 -39.44 1.69 23.10
N ASN A 97 -38.86 1.73 24.31
CA ASN A 97 -37.80 2.69 24.66
C ASN A 97 -36.42 2.05 24.43
N SER A 98 -35.88 2.26 23.22
CA SER A 98 -34.65 1.62 22.75
C SER A 98 -33.39 2.04 23.52
N ASP A 99 -33.46 3.11 24.32
CA ASP A 99 -32.31 3.66 25.04
C ASP A 99 -32.02 2.94 26.37
N ASN A 100 -32.94 2.10 26.85
CA ASN A 100 -32.85 1.44 28.16
C ASN A 100 -32.78 -0.11 28.10
N ILE A 101 -32.37 -0.69 26.96
CA ILE A 101 -32.33 -2.15 26.78
C ILE A 101 -31.40 -2.82 27.80
N TYR A 102 -30.17 -2.31 27.95
CA TYR A 102 -29.20 -2.88 28.89
C TYR A 102 -29.67 -2.78 30.35
N GLU A 103 -30.24 -1.64 30.74
CA GLU A 103 -30.71 -1.44 32.11
C GLU A 103 -31.91 -2.35 32.44
N SER A 104 -32.82 -2.54 31.49
CA SER A 104 -33.95 -3.47 31.63
C SER A 104 -33.46 -4.92 31.75
N PHE A 105 -32.50 -5.32 30.90
CA PHE A 105 -31.85 -6.63 30.94
C PHE A 105 -31.13 -6.89 32.27
N LEU A 106 -30.30 -5.94 32.72
CA LEU A 106 -29.56 -6.01 33.97
C LEU A 106 -30.52 -6.11 35.18
N SER A 107 -31.55 -5.26 35.21
CA SER A 107 -32.57 -5.26 36.27
C SER A 107 -33.30 -6.61 36.35
N GLY A 108 -33.68 -7.20 35.22
CA GLY A 108 -34.28 -8.54 35.16
C GLY A 108 -33.38 -9.63 35.79
N ILE A 109 -32.09 -9.62 35.46
CA ILE A 109 -31.12 -10.59 35.99
C ILE A 109 -30.88 -10.39 37.50
N LEU A 110 -30.79 -9.14 37.96
CA LEU A 110 -30.51 -8.83 39.37
C LEU A 110 -31.75 -8.96 40.27
N LYS A 111 -32.97 -8.96 39.72
CA LYS A 111 -34.18 -9.29 40.51
C LYS A 111 -34.26 -10.76 40.89
N HIS A 112 -33.60 -11.63 40.13
CA HIS A 112 -33.61 -13.07 40.39
C HIS A 112 -32.70 -13.45 41.55
N HIS A 113 -33.30 -14.14 42.52
CA HIS A 113 -32.67 -14.59 43.73
C HIS A 113 -33.01 -16.07 43.94
N ALA A 114 -32.04 -16.95 43.70
CA ALA A 114 -32.19 -18.38 43.95
C ALA A 114 -31.47 -18.77 45.24
N LEU A 115 -32.12 -19.60 46.06
CA LEU A 115 -31.51 -20.17 47.25
C LEU A 115 -30.53 -21.28 46.83
N VAL A 116 -29.24 -21.08 47.11
CA VAL A 116 -28.16 -21.99 46.69
C VAL A 116 -27.15 -22.20 47.81
N PRO A 117 -26.52 -23.39 47.91
CA PRO A 117 -25.73 -23.77 49.08
C PRO A 117 -24.39 -23.03 49.21
N TYR A 118 -23.92 -22.42 48.12
CA TYR A 118 -22.65 -21.69 48.03
C TYR A 118 -22.78 -20.16 48.08
N CYS A 119 -23.95 -19.62 48.45
CA CYS A 119 -24.21 -18.17 48.54
C CYS A 119 -25.26 -17.86 49.61
N THR A 120 -24.85 -17.24 50.72
CA THR A 120 -25.75 -17.02 51.88
C THR A 120 -26.49 -15.69 51.86
N PHE A 121 -26.30 -14.85 50.83
CA PHE A 121 -27.08 -13.62 50.65
C PHE A 121 -28.59 -13.86 50.48
N GLN A 122 -29.01 -15.09 50.12
CA GLN A 122 -30.43 -15.48 50.08
C GLN A 122 -30.90 -16.20 51.34
N HIS A 123 -30.02 -16.38 52.33
CA HIS A 123 -30.42 -16.93 53.60
C HIS A 123 -30.96 -15.78 54.45
N PRO A 124 -32.12 -15.95 55.12
CA PRO A 124 -32.63 -14.93 56.01
C PRO A 124 -31.60 -14.55 57.08
N VAL A 125 -31.37 -13.25 57.23
CA VAL A 125 -30.57 -12.71 58.35
C VAL A 125 -31.43 -12.52 59.59
N ALA A 126 -32.74 -12.33 59.40
CA ALA A 126 -33.73 -12.26 60.47
C ALA A 126 -35.07 -12.85 60.04
N PHE A 127 -35.81 -13.35 61.02
CA PHE A 127 -37.24 -13.62 60.93
C PHE A 127 -38.02 -12.50 61.61
N ILE A 128 -39.01 -11.95 60.90
CA ILE A 128 -40.04 -11.10 61.49
C ILE A 128 -41.23 -12.00 61.82
N LEU A 129 -41.47 -12.20 63.11
CA LEU A 129 -42.55 -13.04 63.62
C LEU A 129 -43.65 -12.12 64.12
N ALA A 130 -44.78 -12.07 63.42
CA ALA A 130 -45.83 -11.10 63.71
C ALA A 130 -47.17 -11.75 64.06
N THR A 131 -47.81 -11.21 65.10
CA THR A 131 -49.21 -11.51 65.46
C THR A 131 -49.94 -10.21 65.81
N THR A 132 -51.26 -10.23 65.84
CA THR A 132 -52.05 -9.07 66.25
C THR A 132 -52.15 -8.97 67.76
N THR A 133 -52.27 -7.74 68.27
CA THR A 133 -52.63 -7.49 69.69
C THR A 133 -54.03 -7.98 70.07
N LYS A 134 -54.87 -8.33 69.09
CA LYS A 134 -56.22 -8.90 69.28
C LYS A 134 -56.21 -10.43 69.40
N HIS A 135 -55.08 -11.09 69.14
CA HIS A 135 -54.96 -12.53 69.33
C HIS A 135 -55.28 -12.90 70.79
N ALA A 136 -55.93 -14.04 71.03
CA ALA A 136 -56.38 -14.43 72.37
C ALA A 136 -55.21 -14.55 73.39
N ASP A 137 -54.04 -14.99 72.91
CA ASP A 137 -52.77 -14.94 73.63
C ASP A 137 -51.63 -14.59 72.66
N PRO A 138 -51.31 -13.30 72.46
CA PRO A 138 -50.30 -12.87 71.49
C PRO A 138 -48.88 -13.33 71.86
N VAL A 139 -48.57 -13.47 73.15
CA VAL A 139 -47.21 -13.82 73.61
C VAL A 139 -46.92 -15.30 73.35
N SER A 140 -47.90 -16.17 73.60
CA SER A 140 -47.79 -17.59 73.28
C SER A 140 -47.80 -17.86 71.77
N GLU A 141 -48.57 -17.08 71.00
CA GLU A 141 -48.58 -17.22 69.53
C GLU A 141 -47.23 -16.84 68.91
N LEU A 142 -46.59 -15.76 69.38
CA LEU A 142 -45.22 -15.43 69.01
C LEU A 142 -44.23 -16.57 69.35
N ALA A 143 -44.45 -17.30 70.45
CA ALA A 143 -43.65 -18.48 70.80
C ALA A 143 -43.89 -19.62 69.80
N ARG A 144 -45.14 -19.85 69.38
CA ARG A 144 -45.52 -20.85 68.37
C ARG A 144 -44.88 -20.54 67.01
N LEU A 145 -44.98 -19.29 66.54
CA LEU A 145 -44.34 -18.83 65.30
C LEU A 145 -42.80 -18.98 65.37
N ALA A 146 -42.19 -18.68 66.52
CA ALA A 146 -40.76 -18.90 66.73
C ALA A 146 -40.36 -20.37 66.71
N GLN A 147 -41.22 -21.26 67.22
CA GLN A 147 -41.00 -22.71 67.12
C GLN A 147 -41.13 -23.17 65.67
N GLU A 148 -42.09 -22.67 64.90
CA GLU A 148 -42.29 -23.02 63.49
C GLU A 148 -41.04 -22.73 62.63
N VAL A 149 -40.41 -21.57 62.81
CA VAL A 149 -39.12 -21.27 62.15
C VAL A 149 -37.91 -21.99 62.78
N SER A 150 -38.07 -22.54 63.99
CA SER A 150 -37.05 -23.42 64.63
C SER A 150 -37.17 -24.86 64.16
N PHE A 151 -38.35 -25.29 63.74
CA PHE A 151 -38.60 -26.66 63.38
C PHE A 151 -37.89 -26.99 62.07
N PRO A 152 -37.30 -28.20 61.99
CA PRO A 152 -36.67 -28.71 60.81
C PRO A 152 -37.51 -28.56 59.53
N ASP A 153 -38.83 -28.66 59.51
CA ASP A 153 -39.51 -28.95 58.22
C ASP A 153 -39.44 -27.87 57.11
N ALA A 154 -39.32 -26.58 57.43
CA ALA A 154 -39.07 -25.52 56.44
C ALA A 154 -37.56 -25.34 56.10
N TYR A 155 -36.65 -25.81 56.97
CA TYR A 155 -35.20 -25.58 56.88
C TYR A 155 -34.32 -26.84 56.75
N ALA A 156 -34.83 -28.01 57.06
CA ALA A 156 -34.09 -29.26 57.26
C ALA A 156 -34.06 -30.16 56.04
N LYS A 157 -34.82 -29.82 55.00
CA LYS A 157 -34.53 -30.32 53.65
C LYS A 157 -33.20 -29.75 53.11
N ARG A 158 -32.57 -28.80 53.80
CA ARG A 158 -31.40 -28.04 53.33
C ARG A 158 -30.31 -28.01 54.41
N ALA A 159 -29.49 -29.05 54.48
CA ALA A 159 -28.44 -29.20 55.51
C ALA A 159 -27.43 -28.04 55.56
N TYR A 160 -27.32 -27.22 54.51
CA TYR A 160 -26.44 -26.05 54.40
C TYR A 160 -27.01 -24.76 55.04
N MET A 161 -28.22 -24.79 55.61
CA MET A 161 -28.83 -23.65 56.32
C MET A 161 -28.94 -23.89 57.81
N ASN A 162 -28.88 -22.81 58.61
CA ASN A 162 -29.10 -22.83 60.05
C ASN A 162 -30.03 -21.68 60.47
N ALA A 163 -31.20 -22.03 61.02
CA ALA A 163 -32.25 -21.11 61.47
C ALA A 163 -32.27 -20.90 63.00
N THR A 164 -31.25 -21.38 63.71
CA THR A 164 -31.16 -21.18 65.17
C THR A 164 -30.91 -19.70 65.50
N PRO A 165 -31.31 -19.23 66.70
CA PRO A 165 -31.15 -17.83 67.12
C PRO A 165 -29.70 -17.30 67.12
N ASN A 166 -28.71 -18.19 67.11
CA ASN A 166 -27.28 -17.83 67.02
C ASN A 166 -26.84 -17.51 65.59
N TYR A 167 -27.64 -17.88 64.58
CA TYR A 167 -27.35 -17.71 63.16
C TYR A 167 -28.36 -16.82 62.44
N VAL A 168 -29.58 -16.67 62.96
CA VAL A 168 -30.65 -15.82 62.41
C VAL A 168 -31.33 -15.05 63.55
N LEU A 169 -31.50 -13.74 63.41
CA LEU A 169 -32.20 -12.91 64.39
C LEU A 169 -33.70 -13.25 64.41
N ARG A 170 -34.33 -13.29 65.58
CA ARG A 170 -35.80 -13.33 65.70
C ARG A 170 -36.27 -11.98 66.18
N TYR A 171 -37.11 -11.33 65.38
CA TYR A 171 -37.69 -10.04 65.67
C TYR A 171 -39.20 -10.20 65.81
N TYR A 172 -39.71 -9.97 67.02
CA TYR A 172 -41.10 -10.22 67.37
C TYR A 172 -41.91 -8.94 67.22
N VAL A 173 -43.02 -8.98 66.47
CA VAL A 173 -43.82 -7.81 66.16
C VAL A 173 -45.25 -8.04 66.62
N LEU A 174 -45.75 -7.12 67.44
CA LEU A 174 -47.17 -7.02 67.73
C LEU A 174 -47.77 -5.97 66.81
N VAL A 175 -48.69 -6.38 65.94
CA VAL A 175 -49.43 -5.44 65.08
C VAL A 175 -50.66 -4.96 65.83
N HIS A 176 -50.78 -3.66 66.00
CA HIS A 176 -51.88 -3.03 66.71
C HIS A 176 -52.63 -2.07 65.81
N ASP A 177 -53.95 -2.20 65.83
CA ASP A 177 -54.86 -1.32 65.14
C ASP A 177 -55.21 -0.14 66.02
N ALA A 178 -54.83 1.07 65.59
CA ALA A 178 -54.99 2.30 66.36
C ALA A 178 -56.45 2.65 66.70
N ASN A 179 -57.44 2.10 65.98
CA ASN A 179 -58.86 2.46 66.18
C ASN A 179 -59.67 1.46 67.00
N ASP A 180 -59.20 0.22 67.14
CA ASP A 180 -59.99 -0.89 67.69
C ASP A 180 -59.33 -1.51 68.92
N GLY A 181 -58.40 -0.80 69.57
CA GLY A 181 -57.67 -1.35 70.70
C GLY A 181 -57.19 -0.32 71.72
N ASP A 182 -57.00 -0.79 72.96
CA ASP A 182 -56.40 -0.01 74.05
C ASP A 182 -54.87 0.02 73.89
N MET A 183 -54.33 1.22 73.68
CA MET A 183 -52.89 1.46 73.54
C MET A 183 -52.10 1.10 74.80
N ASP A 184 -52.67 1.23 76.00
CA ASP A 184 -51.99 0.85 77.23
C ASP A 184 -51.96 -0.68 77.40
N HIS A 185 -53.01 -1.37 76.96
CA HIS A 185 -53.00 -2.82 76.81
C HIS A 185 -51.91 -3.29 75.83
N ALA A 186 -51.81 -2.66 74.67
CA ALA A 186 -50.79 -2.99 73.66
C ALA A 186 -49.35 -2.78 74.16
N ARG A 187 -49.10 -1.70 74.92
CA ARG A 187 -47.81 -1.45 75.59
C ARG A 187 -47.51 -2.51 76.66
N ASN A 188 -48.51 -2.90 77.45
CA ASN A 188 -48.35 -3.96 78.45
C ASN A 188 -48.05 -5.32 77.79
N LEU A 189 -48.68 -5.63 76.66
CA LEU A 189 -48.37 -6.83 75.87
C LEU A 189 -46.94 -6.78 75.32
N LEU A 190 -46.47 -5.63 74.83
CA LEU A 190 -45.09 -5.46 74.39
C LEU A 190 -44.10 -5.73 75.53
N GLU A 191 -44.33 -5.22 76.74
CA GLU A 191 -43.46 -5.47 77.90
C GLU A 191 -43.53 -6.93 78.39
N LYS A 192 -44.64 -7.63 78.18
CA LYS A 192 -44.73 -9.08 78.39
C LYS A 192 -43.95 -9.85 77.33
N ALA A 193 -44.08 -9.48 76.04
CA ALA A 193 -43.35 -10.09 74.94
C ALA A 193 -41.83 -9.90 75.11
N LYS A 194 -41.37 -8.70 75.51
CA LYS A 194 -39.95 -8.44 75.81
C LYS A 194 -39.41 -9.33 76.93
N ARG A 195 -40.21 -9.58 77.97
CA ARG A 195 -39.84 -10.49 79.07
C ARG A 195 -39.77 -11.95 78.64
N ALA A 196 -40.67 -12.38 77.75
CA ALA A 196 -40.73 -13.76 77.26
C ALA A 196 -39.66 -14.07 76.19
N HIS A 197 -39.46 -13.14 75.25
CA HIS A 197 -38.73 -13.37 74.00
C HIS A 197 -37.45 -12.55 73.84
N GLY A 198 -37.16 -11.65 74.79
CA GLY A 198 -35.99 -10.78 74.78
C GLY A 198 -36.26 -9.40 74.17
N ILE A 199 -35.20 -8.59 74.06
CA ILE A 199 -35.32 -7.16 73.71
C ILE A 199 -35.72 -6.88 72.26
N HIS A 200 -35.66 -7.87 71.37
CA HIS A 200 -35.97 -7.73 69.94
C HIS A 200 -37.48 -7.85 69.69
N CYS A 201 -38.25 -6.99 70.36
CA CYS A 201 -39.70 -6.91 70.24
C CYS A 201 -40.13 -5.48 69.92
N ALA A 202 -41.14 -5.31 69.06
CA ALA A 202 -41.71 -4.00 68.75
C ALA A 202 -43.23 -4.06 68.56
N LEU A 203 -43.85 -2.90 68.74
CA LEU A 203 -45.27 -2.66 68.48
C LEU A 203 -45.38 -1.87 67.17
N LEU A 204 -45.97 -2.45 66.14
CA LEU A 204 -46.28 -1.77 64.89
C LEU A 204 -47.73 -1.30 64.93
N ILE A 205 -47.92 0.02 64.97
CA ILE A 205 -49.24 0.64 65.00
C ILE A 205 -49.65 0.94 63.56
N ILE A 206 -50.82 0.46 63.17
CA ILE A 206 -51.42 0.70 61.86
C ILE A 206 -52.87 1.15 62.01
N ASN A 207 -53.36 1.88 61.01
CA ASN A 207 -54.74 2.36 60.94
C ASN A 207 -55.57 1.49 59.98
N SER A 208 -56.73 1.02 60.46
CA SER A 208 -57.67 0.18 59.71
C SER A 208 -59.02 0.86 59.43
N LYS A 209 -59.24 2.09 59.92
CA LYS A 209 -60.55 2.72 59.91
C LYS A 209 -60.78 3.50 58.61
N GLN A 210 -61.76 3.06 57.83
CA GLN A 210 -62.31 3.86 56.73
C GLN A 210 -62.99 5.12 57.31
N SER A 211 -62.60 6.32 56.85
CA SER A 211 -63.31 7.54 57.22
C SER A 211 -64.74 7.52 56.67
N LYS A 212 -65.73 7.90 57.48
CA LYS A 212 -67.13 8.03 57.04
C LYS A 212 -67.39 9.21 56.08
N GLU A 213 -66.36 10.01 55.81
CA GLU A 213 -66.38 11.12 54.86
C GLU A 213 -65.44 10.77 53.68
N GLU A 214 -65.86 11.12 52.45
CA GLU A 214 -65.05 11.05 51.23
C GLU A 214 -63.79 11.90 51.41
N LYS A 215 -62.70 11.30 51.90
CA LYS A 215 -61.39 11.96 51.95
C LYS A 215 -60.78 11.97 50.55
N GLU A 216 -60.21 13.11 50.18
CA GLU A 216 -59.19 13.20 49.12
C GLU A 216 -58.12 12.13 49.38
N VAL A 217 -57.79 11.38 48.33
CA VAL A 217 -56.77 10.34 48.37
C VAL A 217 -55.43 10.99 48.72
N ASP A 218 -54.78 10.56 49.81
CA ASP A 218 -53.44 11.05 50.17
C ASP A 218 -52.45 10.70 49.05
N GLU A 219 -51.97 11.73 48.33
CA GLU A 219 -51.04 11.58 47.20
C GLU A 219 -49.76 10.83 47.61
N THR A 220 -49.34 10.98 48.87
CA THR A 220 -48.13 10.37 49.42
C THR A 220 -48.29 8.86 49.58
N VAL A 221 -49.46 8.42 50.05
CA VAL A 221 -49.81 6.99 50.19
C VAL A 221 -49.98 6.35 48.82
N THR A 222 -50.66 7.05 47.91
CA THR A 222 -50.85 6.61 46.53
C THR A 222 -49.54 6.44 45.77
N LYS A 223 -48.60 7.37 45.94
CA LYS A 223 -47.26 7.25 45.36
C LYS A 223 -46.48 6.05 45.90
N THR A 224 -46.79 5.62 47.12
CA THR A 224 -46.07 4.54 47.82
C THR A 224 -46.64 3.16 47.49
N TYR A 225 -47.97 2.98 47.51
CA TYR A 225 -48.64 1.68 47.33
C TYR A 225 -49.51 1.57 46.07
N GLY A 226 -49.74 2.67 45.35
CA GLY A 226 -50.64 2.76 44.20
C GLY A 226 -52.07 3.18 44.55
N HIS A 227 -52.89 3.42 43.54
CA HIS A 227 -54.27 3.94 43.69
C HIS A 227 -55.28 2.96 44.31
N SER A 228 -54.94 1.68 44.43
CA SER A 228 -55.87 0.59 44.78
C SER A 228 -55.51 -0.14 46.08
N ARG A 229 -54.60 0.42 46.87
CA ARG A 229 -54.06 -0.19 48.10
C ARG A 229 -53.84 0.87 49.18
N ALA A 230 -53.69 0.43 50.42
CA ALA A 230 -53.45 1.25 51.62
C ALA A 230 -54.53 2.31 51.90
N HIS A 231 -55.80 2.01 51.58
CA HIS A 231 -56.90 2.99 51.62
C HIS A 231 -57.20 3.60 53.00
N SER A 232 -56.82 2.92 54.08
CA SER A 232 -57.04 3.39 55.46
C SER A 232 -55.76 3.96 56.10
N LEU A 233 -54.64 4.01 55.38
CA LEU A 233 -53.37 4.62 55.84
C LEU A 233 -53.29 6.09 55.46
N ASP A 234 -52.64 6.90 56.29
CA ASP A 234 -52.29 8.30 55.99
C ASP A 234 -50.77 8.57 56.06
N ALA A 235 -50.35 9.80 55.76
CA ALA A 235 -48.93 10.20 55.85
C ALA A 235 -48.29 9.99 57.24
N SER A 236 -49.08 10.00 58.32
CA SER A 236 -48.59 9.72 59.68
C SER A 236 -48.29 8.23 59.83
N ASP A 237 -49.18 7.36 59.33
CA ASP A 237 -48.95 5.91 59.29
C ASP A 237 -47.69 5.56 58.50
N LEU A 238 -47.46 6.18 57.33
CA LEU A 238 -46.22 5.99 56.56
C LEU A 238 -44.97 6.39 57.37
N THR A 239 -45.08 7.42 58.21
CA THR A 239 -43.99 7.88 59.07
C THR A 239 -43.73 6.86 60.19
N VAL A 240 -44.78 6.30 60.79
CA VAL A 240 -44.69 5.24 61.80
C VAL A 240 -44.07 3.97 61.22
N ILE A 241 -44.52 3.51 60.05
CA ILE A 241 -43.97 2.31 59.39
C ILE A 241 -42.49 2.54 59.03
N ARG A 242 -42.15 3.71 58.47
CA ARG A 242 -40.75 4.06 58.17
C ARG A 242 -39.89 4.09 59.44
N ALA A 243 -40.39 4.68 60.52
CA ALA A 243 -39.70 4.73 61.80
C ALA A 243 -39.48 3.33 62.37
N PHE A 244 -40.52 2.49 62.34
CA PHE A 244 -40.45 1.08 62.75
C PHE A 244 -39.35 0.32 62.00
N VAL A 245 -39.32 0.39 60.66
CA VAL A 245 -38.28 -0.28 59.86
C VAL A 245 -36.89 0.26 60.23
N ARG A 246 -36.75 1.58 60.38
CA ARG A 246 -35.48 2.20 60.78
C ARG A 246 -35.02 1.73 62.17
N GLU A 247 -35.91 1.72 63.15
CA GLU A 247 -35.60 1.30 64.52
C GLU A 247 -35.24 -0.18 64.60
N MET A 248 -36.02 -1.06 63.97
CA MET A 248 -35.71 -2.49 63.86
C MET A 248 -34.30 -2.71 63.30
N VAL A 249 -33.95 -1.99 62.24
CA VAL A 249 -32.66 -2.17 61.56
C VAL A 249 -31.51 -1.62 62.38
N VAL A 250 -31.62 -0.38 62.86
CA VAL A 250 -30.54 0.33 63.56
C VAL A 250 -30.33 -0.18 64.99
N GLN A 251 -31.40 -0.55 65.70
CA GLN A 251 -31.32 -0.95 67.11
C GLN A 251 -31.18 -2.46 67.30
N SER A 252 -31.67 -3.29 66.36
CA SER A 252 -31.65 -4.74 66.50
C SER A 252 -30.84 -5.44 65.42
N LEU A 253 -31.21 -5.27 64.14
CA LEU A 253 -30.61 -6.06 63.05
C LEU A 253 -29.09 -5.83 62.93
N ILE A 254 -28.68 -4.57 62.77
CA ILE A 254 -27.27 -4.22 62.55
C ILE A 254 -26.41 -4.59 63.77
N PRO A 255 -26.75 -4.20 65.02
CA PRO A 255 -25.97 -4.59 66.18
C PRO A 255 -25.85 -6.12 66.34
N TRP A 256 -26.90 -6.86 66.00
CA TRP A 256 -26.87 -8.31 66.02
C TRP A 256 -25.97 -8.89 64.92
N MET A 257 -26.04 -8.37 63.69
CA MET A 257 -25.16 -8.77 62.59
C MET A 257 -23.68 -8.46 62.89
N GLU A 258 -23.39 -7.29 63.46
CA GLU A 258 -22.06 -6.88 63.92
C GLU A 258 -21.52 -7.81 65.01
N LYS A 259 -22.37 -8.19 65.98
CA LYS A 259 -22.02 -9.18 66.99
C LYS A 259 -21.68 -10.52 66.35
N CYS A 260 -22.53 -11.04 65.46
CA CYS A 260 -22.29 -12.31 64.78
C CYS A 260 -20.99 -12.28 63.96
N ALA A 261 -20.76 -11.21 63.20
CA ALA A 261 -19.53 -11.03 62.43
C ALA A 261 -18.28 -11.01 63.34
N ARG A 262 -18.35 -10.37 64.51
CA ARG A 262 -17.25 -10.38 65.48
C ARG A 262 -17.00 -11.76 66.08
N ASP A 263 -18.05 -12.45 66.52
CA ASP A 263 -17.96 -13.76 67.18
C ASP A 263 -17.43 -14.82 66.19
N TRP A 264 -17.94 -14.85 64.95
CA TRP A 264 -17.43 -15.75 63.92
C TRP A 264 -16.03 -15.37 63.43
N ASN A 265 -15.66 -14.08 63.42
CA ASN A 265 -14.29 -13.67 63.09
C ASN A 265 -13.28 -14.16 64.15
N GLN A 266 -13.64 -14.17 65.44
CA GLN A 266 -12.80 -14.79 66.46
C GLN A 266 -12.58 -16.28 66.20
N LEU A 267 -13.64 -17.00 65.80
CA LEU A 267 -13.56 -18.41 65.41
C LEU A 267 -12.67 -18.60 64.16
N PHE A 268 -12.80 -17.72 63.16
CA PHE A 268 -11.98 -17.73 61.93
C PHE A 268 -10.50 -17.51 62.23
N VAL A 269 -10.15 -16.50 63.02
CA VAL A 269 -8.76 -16.20 63.39
C VAL A 269 -8.14 -17.35 64.20
N THR A 270 -8.91 -17.97 65.10
CA THR A 270 -8.45 -19.11 65.92
C THR A 270 -8.17 -20.33 65.04
N ASN A 271 -9.06 -20.66 64.11
CA ASN A 271 -8.87 -21.77 63.18
C ASN A 271 -7.73 -21.52 62.19
N ARG A 272 -7.57 -20.30 61.69
CA ARG A 272 -6.47 -19.92 60.78
C ARG A 272 -5.08 -20.16 61.38
N LYS A 273 -4.90 -19.96 62.69
CA LYS A 273 -3.64 -20.27 63.41
C LYS A 273 -3.41 -21.77 63.62
N GLY A 274 -4.45 -22.60 63.59
CA GLY A 274 -4.35 -24.06 63.70
C GLY A 274 -4.11 -24.78 62.36
N PHE A 275 -4.53 -24.19 61.24
CA PHE A 275 -4.33 -24.76 59.90
C PHE A 275 -2.86 -24.76 59.45
N THR A 276 -2.01 -23.84 59.93
CA THR A 276 -0.56 -23.87 59.68
C THR A 276 0.11 -25.12 60.25
N ASN A 277 -0.48 -25.77 61.26
CA ASN A 277 0.00 -27.03 61.81
C ASN A 277 -0.50 -28.28 61.05
N LYS A 278 -1.50 -28.15 60.17
CA LYS A 278 -1.96 -29.27 59.32
C LYS A 278 -1.04 -29.51 58.10
N LEU A 279 -0.31 -28.49 57.65
CA LEU A 279 0.65 -28.59 56.53
C LEU A 279 1.86 -29.50 56.80
N PHE A 280 2.12 -29.90 58.05
CA PHE A 280 3.17 -30.87 58.38
C PHE A 280 2.68 -32.33 58.40
N SER A 281 1.42 -32.60 58.05
CA SER A 281 0.87 -33.97 57.97
C SER A 281 0.78 -34.53 56.55
N SER A 282 0.88 -33.69 55.50
CA SER A 282 0.88 -34.10 54.10
C SER A 282 2.27 -34.36 53.50
N PHE A 283 3.34 -34.11 54.26
CA PHE A 283 4.69 -34.61 54.00
C PHE A 283 5.01 -35.66 55.06
N GLY A 284 4.99 -36.95 54.69
CA GLY A 284 5.02 -38.10 55.61
C GLY A 284 6.19 -38.17 56.60
N VAL A 285 6.15 -37.37 57.66
CA VAL A 285 7.03 -37.46 58.81
C VAL A 285 6.21 -37.93 60.01
N SER A 286 6.63 -39.08 60.53
CA SER A 286 5.95 -39.82 61.59
C SER A 286 5.80 -39.02 62.89
N ARG A 287 4.66 -39.22 63.58
CA ARG A 287 4.48 -38.85 65.00
C ARG A 287 5.59 -39.48 65.83
N LYS A 288 6.49 -38.67 66.43
CA LYS A 288 7.31 -39.06 67.60
C LYS A 288 8.12 -37.90 68.22
N TRP A 289 7.55 -36.72 68.44
CA TRP A 289 8.02 -35.76 69.47
C TRP A 289 7.17 -34.48 69.44
N ALA A 290 6.13 -34.41 70.27
CA ALA A 290 5.54 -33.17 70.77
C ALA A 290 4.32 -33.52 71.64
N ALA A 291 4.53 -34.38 72.63
CA ALA A 291 3.62 -34.52 73.75
C ALA A 291 4.28 -33.83 74.93
N GLN A 292 4.11 -32.51 75.07
CA GLN A 292 4.14 -31.84 76.37
C GLN A 292 3.77 -30.37 76.21
N GLN A 293 2.83 -29.97 77.08
CA GLN A 293 2.36 -28.61 77.38
C GLN A 293 1.27 -28.02 76.47
N ALA A 294 0.03 -28.29 76.85
CA ALA A 294 -1.06 -27.33 76.72
C ALA A 294 -1.66 -27.07 78.12
N PRO A 295 -1.84 -25.82 78.56
CA PRO A 295 -2.70 -25.51 79.69
C PRO A 295 -4.16 -25.49 79.24
N SER A 296 -4.98 -26.12 80.06
CA SER A 296 -6.43 -26.24 80.03
C SER A 296 -7.18 -24.90 80.11
N ARG A 297 -8.15 -24.67 79.22
CA ARG A 297 -9.45 -24.02 79.52
C ARG A 297 -10.46 -24.13 78.36
N ALA A 298 -11.58 -24.81 78.64
CA ALA A 298 -12.98 -24.59 78.22
C ALA A 298 -13.39 -24.70 76.73
N ILE A 299 -14.58 -25.14 76.30
CA ILE A 299 -15.80 -25.79 76.86
C ILE A 299 -16.52 -26.43 75.64
N ASN A 300 -17.03 -27.66 75.80
CA ASN A 300 -18.12 -28.36 75.07
C ASN A 300 -18.30 -28.21 73.54
N SER A 301 -17.91 -29.23 72.79
CA SER A 301 -18.85 -30.07 72.01
C SER A 301 -18.11 -31.22 71.31
N SER A 302 -18.36 -32.43 71.79
CA SER A 302 -17.90 -33.70 71.21
C SER A 302 -18.89 -34.18 70.15
N ALA A 303 -18.85 -33.56 68.97
CA ALA A 303 -19.42 -34.13 67.74
C ALA A 303 -18.35 -33.99 66.63
N PRO A 304 -18.16 -35.00 65.77
CA PRO A 304 -17.29 -34.82 64.61
C PRO A 304 -17.85 -33.67 63.78
N VAL A 305 -17.06 -32.61 63.56
CA VAL A 305 -17.43 -31.51 62.67
C VAL A 305 -17.70 -32.14 61.30
N ALA A 306 -18.95 -32.03 60.82
CA ALA A 306 -19.35 -32.59 59.55
C ALA A 306 -18.41 -32.10 58.43
N SER A 307 -18.04 -32.98 57.51
CA SER A 307 -17.22 -32.66 56.33
C SER A 307 -18.11 -32.31 55.12
N PHE A 308 -17.50 -31.98 53.99
CA PHE A 308 -18.20 -31.81 52.72
C PHE A 308 -19.02 -33.06 52.36
N VAL A 309 -20.27 -32.89 51.94
CA VAL A 309 -21.17 -33.98 51.53
C VAL A 309 -21.16 -34.07 50.01
N SER A 310 -20.30 -34.94 49.46
CA SER A 310 -20.05 -35.05 48.02
C SER A 310 -21.30 -35.43 47.21
N SER A 311 -22.17 -36.31 47.74
CA SER A 311 -23.41 -36.74 47.07
C SER A 311 -24.39 -35.58 46.79
N GLU A 312 -24.40 -34.58 47.66
CA GLU A 312 -25.27 -33.40 47.56
C GLU A 312 -24.53 -32.14 47.12
N LYS A 313 -23.19 -32.21 47.05
CA LYS A 313 -22.27 -31.10 46.75
C LYS A 313 -22.44 -29.90 47.70
N ILE A 314 -22.62 -30.15 48.99
CA ILE A 314 -22.85 -29.10 50.00
C ILE A 314 -21.90 -29.19 51.19
N TYR A 315 -21.62 -28.04 51.79
CA TYR A 315 -21.12 -27.95 53.15
C TYR A 315 -22.32 -27.79 54.11
N PRO A 316 -22.54 -28.74 55.03
CA PRO A 316 -23.53 -28.58 56.08
C PRO A 316 -23.31 -27.31 56.92
N SER A 317 -24.38 -26.74 57.44
CA SER A 317 -24.35 -25.49 58.20
C SER A 317 -23.51 -25.55 59.48
N THR A 318 -23.20 -26.77 59.96
CA THR A 318 -22.35 -27.04 61.12
C THR A 318 -20.85 -27.01 60.79
N THR A 319 -20.44 -26.95 59.52
CA THR A 319 -19.01 -26.89 59.17
C THR A 319 -18.43 -25.49 59.36
N HIS A 320 -17.10 -25.41 59.47
CA HIS A 320 -16.40 -24.14 59.56
C HIS A 320 -16.51 -23.35 58.24
N GLU A 321 -16.45 -24.01 57.09
CA GLU A 321 -16.56 -23.40 55.76
C GLU A 321 -17.92 -22.70 55.59
N ALA A 322 -19.01 -23.35 56.00
CA ALA A 322 -20.35 -22.74 55.97
C ALA A 322 -20.45 -21.52 56.90
N THR A 323 -19.89 -21.62 58.11
CA THR A 323 -19.87 -20.50 59.08
C THR A 323 -19.03 -19.33 58.57
N PHE A 324 -17.84 -19.59 58.02
CA PHE A 324 -16.97 -18.55 57.47
C PHE A 324 -17.56 -17.93 56.21
N ARG A 325 -18.29 -18.72 55.40
CA ARG A 325 -19.02 -18.15 54.27
C ARG A 325 -20.06 -17.14 54.73
N ARG A 326 -20.83 -17.47 55.76
CA ARG A 326 -21.80 -16.56 56.36
C ARG A 326 -21.15 -15.32 56.98
N LEU A 327 -19.99 -15.48 57.65
CA LEU A 327 -19.18 -14.35 58.13
C LEU A 327 -18.78 -13.41 56.98
N ALA A 328 -18.27 -13.94 55.87
CA ALA A 328 -17.83 -13.13 54.74
C ALA A 328 -18.99 -12.37 54.07
N ASP A 329 -20.14 -13.02 53.92
CA ASP A 329 -21.36 -12.44 53.36
C ASP A 329 -21.95 -11.36 54.33
N PHE A 330 -21.96 -11.60 55.65
CA PHE A 330 -22.38 -10.60 56.66
C PHE A 330 -21.46 -9.39 56.66
N ALA A 331 -20.14 -9.62 56.66
CA ALA A 331 -19.14 -8.56 56.56
C ALA A 331 -19.34 -7.72 55.29
N PHE A 332 -19.72 -8.35 54.17
CA PHE A 332 -20.06 -7.66 52.93
C PHE A 332 -21.31 -6.78 53.08
N MET A 333 -22.39 -7.31 53.67
CA MET A 333 -23.65 -6.57 53.90
C MET A 333 -23.45 -5.33 54.80
N ILE A 334 -22.63 -5.44 55.85
CA ILE A 334 -22.29 -4.34 56.76
C ILE A 334 -21.09 -3.50 56.26
N ARG A 335 -20.62 -3.75 55.04
CA ARG A 335 -19.53 -3.02 54.35
C ARG A 335 -18.16 -3.07 55.01
N ASP A 336 -17.91 -4.07 55.86
CA ASP A 336 -16.55 -4.47 56.25
C ASP A 336 -15.91 -5.29 55.10
N TYR A 337 -15.70 -4.62 53.97
CA TYR A 337 -15.18 -5.24 52.75
C TYR A 337 -13.77 -5.80 52.94
N LYS A 338 -12.99 -5.24 53.88
CA LYS A 338 -11.65 -5.71 54.22
C LYS A 338 -11.71 -7.09 54.88
N LEU A 339 -12.56 -7.26 55.90
CA LEU A 339 -12.77 -8.57 56.51
C LEU A 339 -13.36 -9.56 55.49
N SER A 340 -14.38 -9.12 54.75
CA SER A 340 -15.03 -9.92 53.72
C SER A 340 -14.02 -10.51 52.71
N ALA A 341 -13.14 -9.67 52.15
CA ALA A 341 -12.08 -10.12 51.25
C ALA A 341 -11.11 -11.12 51.91
N GLN A 342 -10.69 -10.88 53.16
CA GLN A 342 -9.80 -11.80 53.86
C GLN A 342 -10.40 -13.19 54.04
N VAL A 343 -11.68 -13.26 54.39
CA VAL A 343 -12.38 -14.53 54.63
C VAL A 343 -12.65 -15.25 53.31
N TYR A 344 -13.10 -14.55 52.25
CA TYR A 344 -13.28 -15.18 50.92
C TYR A 344 -11.98 -15.71 50.32
N ASN A 345 -10.86 -15.01 50.48
CA ASN A 345 -9.57 -15.49 49.98
C ASN A 345 -9.14 -16.79 50.69
N GLN A 346 -9.45 -16.93 51.97
CA GLN A 346 -9.20 -18.18 52.69
C GLN A 346 -10.15 -19.29 52.24
N LEU A 347 -11.46 -19.02 52.22
CA LEU A 347 -12.49 -19.97 51.77
C LEU A 347 -12.23 -20.52 50.37
N ARG A 348 -11.78 -19.67 49.44
CA ARG A 348 -11.43 -20.10 48.09
C ARG A 348 -10.35 -21.18 48.09
N ARG A 349 -9.34 -21.05 48.97
CA ARG A 349 -8.25 -22.03 49.09
C ARG A 349 -8.72 -23.31 49.77
N ASP A 350 -9.48 -23.17 50.85
CA ASP A 350 -10.01 -24.30 51.62
C ASP A 350 -10.96 -25.16 50.76
N THR A 351 -11.85 -24.52 50.01
CA THR A 351 -12.79 -25.22 49.10
C THR A 351 -12.16 -25.75 47.82
N ALA A 352 -10.94 -25.34 47.47
CA ALA A 352 -10.21 -25.89 46.34
C ALA A 352 -9.59 -27.27 46.64
N GLU A 353 -9.47 -27.65 47.92
CA GLU A 353 -9.03 -28.99 48.32
C GLU A 353 -10.08 -30.07 47.98
N GLU A 354 -11.34 -29.67 47.82
CA GLU A 354 -12.48 -30.55 47.49
C GLU A 354 -12.95 -30.30 46.05
N PRO A 355 -12.59 -31.15 45.05
CA PRO A 355 -12.88 -30.89 43.64
C PRO A 355 -14.37 -30.71 43.31
N GLU A 356 -15.25 -31.40 44.03
CA GLU A 356 -16.70 -31.30 43.85
C GLU A 356 -17.32 -30.01 44.42
N ALA A 357 -16.56 -29.25 45.22
CA ALA A 357 -16.98 -27.98 45.82
C ALA A 357 -16.70 -26.74 44.92
N TYR A 358 -16.42 -26.95 43.63
CA TYR A 358 -16.02 -25.90 42.68
C TYR A 358 -16.94 -24.66 42.64
N LEU A 359 -18.25 -24.82 42.91
CA LEU A 359 -19.20 -23.70 43.00
C LEU A 359 -18.95 -22.79 44.20
N TYR A 360 -18.51 -23.34 45.33
CA TYR A 360 -18.09 -22.57 46.50
C TYR A 360 -16.85 -21.75 46.19
N MET A 361 -15.86 -22.37 45.55
CA MET A 361 -14.62 -21.72 45.12
C MET A 361 -14.91 -20.57 44.14
N ALA A 362 -15.66 -20.83 43.06
CA ALA A 362 -16.00 -19.81 42.06
C ALA A 362 -16.81 -18.65 42.66
N SER A 363 -17.76 -18.98 43.54
CA SER A 363 -18.56 -17.99 44.28
C SER A 363 -17.70 -17.14 45.22
N ALA A 364 -16.75 -17.75 45.95
CA ALA A 364 -15.81 -17.04 46.81
C ALA A 364 -14.86 -16.14 46.01
N ASN A 365 -14.35 -16.60 44.86
CA ASN A 365 -13.54 -15.79 43.94
C ASN A 365 -14.29 -14.55 43.45
N LYS A 366 -15.54 -14.75 42.97
CA LYS A 366 -16.41 -13.64 42.56
C LYS A 366 -16.56 -12.62 43.68
N MET A 367 -16.86 -13.06 44.89
CA MET A 367 -17.09 -12.14 46.00
C MET A 367 -15.79 -11.47 46.48
N LEU A 368 -14.65 -12.16 46.43
CA LEU A 368 -13.35 -11.59 46.77
C LEU A 368 -13.03 -10.35 45.93
N GLY A 369 -13.15 -10.44 44.61
CA GLY A 369 -12.89 -9.28 43.75
C GLY A 369 -13.95 -8.18 43.90
N LEU A 370 -15.23 -8.51 44.16
CA LEU A 370 -16.24 -7.50 44.50
C LEU A 370 -15.91 -6.77 45.81
N SER A 371 -15.48 -7.49 46.86
CA SER A 371 -15.06 -6.87 48.13
C SER A 371 -13.91 -5.88 47.91
N HIS A 372 -12.95 -6.20 47.04
CA HIS A 372 -11.89 -5.26 46.66
C HIS A 372 -12.42 -4.06 45.85
N LEU A 373 -13.34 -4.27 44.89
CA LEU A 373 -13.93 -3.20 44.09
C LEU A 373 -14.79 -2.23 44.91
N LEU A 374 -15.55 -2.73 45.87
CA LEU A 374 -16.41 -1.90 46.72
C LEU A 374 -15.66 -1.27 47.90
N SER A 375 -14.45 -1.77 48.22
CA SER A 375 -13.62 -1.19 49.28
C SER A 375 -13.14 0.23 48.90
N PRO A 376 -13.44 1.26 49.72
CA PRO A 376 -13.03 2.64 49.45
C PRO A 376 -11.52 2.83 49.51
N HIS A 377 -10.82 1.99 50.28
CA HIS A 377 -9.37 2.06 50.49
C HIS A 377 -8.56 1.16 49.54
N SER A 378 -9.21 0.43 48.62
CA SER A 378 -8.47 -0.44 47.70
C SER A 378 -7.70 0.41 46.68
N PRO A 379 -6.36 0.29 46.60
CA PRO A 379 -5.55 1.07 45.67
C PRO A 379 -5.86 0.66 44.23
N THR A 380 -5.73 1.60 43.29
CA THR A 380 -6.00 1.36 41.85
C THR A 380 -5.19 0.19 41.28
N SER A 381 -4.00 -0.10 41.83
CA SER A 381 -3.17 -1.26 41.48
C SER A 381 -3.82 -2.62 41.75
N THR A 382 -4.82 -2.70 42.62
CA THR A 382 -5.56 -3.95 42.90
C THR A 382 -6.62 -4.27 41.86
N LEU A 383 -6.94 -3.34 40.95
CA LEU A 383 -7.97 -3.54 39.92
C LEU A 383 -7.60 -4.66 38.93
N ASP A 384 -6.32 -4.82 38.59
CA ASP A 384 -5.90 -5.92 37.71
C ASP A 384 -6.09 -7.28 38.41
N THR A 385 -5.82 -7.34 39.71
CA THR A 385 -6.06 -8.54 40.52
C THR A 385 -7.55 -8.85 40.67
N THR A 386 -8.44 -7.84 40.73
CA THR A 386 -9.89 -8.12 40.80
C THR A 386 -10.41 -8.75 39.52
N VAL A 387 -9.90 -8.35 38.35
CA VAL A 387 -10.23 -8.99 37.07
C VAL A 387 -9.77 -10.45 37.06
N GLN A 388 -8.58 -10.74 37.58
CA GLN A 388 -8.09 -12.12 37.69
C GLN A 388 -9.03 -13.01 38.52
N TYR A 389 -9.55 -12.52 39.65
CA TYR A 389 -10.53 -13.28 40.45
C TYR A 389 -11.84 -13.54 39.69
N LEU A 390 -12.33 -12.56 38.93
CA LEU A 390 -13.48 -12.76 38.04
C LEU A 390 -13.15 -13.79 36.96
N ASP A 391 -11.95 -13.75 36.39
CA ASP A 391 -11.54 -14.64 35.31
C ASP A 391 -11.46 -16.09 35.77
N GLU A 392 -10.89 -16.34 36.96
CA GLU A 392 -10.85 -17.66 37.60
C GLU A 392 -12.27 -18.19 37.88
N ALA A 393 -13.15 -17.36 38.45
CA ALA A 393 -14.55 -17.74 38.70
C ALA A 393 -15.28 -18.06 37.39
N SER A 394 -15.09 -17.22 36.38
CA SER A 394 -15.71 -17.36 35.06
C SER A 394 -15.26 -18.63 34.36
N LEU A 395 -13.96 -18.94 34.41
CA LEU A 395 -13.41 -20.16 33.84
C LEU A 395 -14.00 -21.41 34.50
N THR A 396 -14.14 -21.37 35.83
CA THR A 396 -14.75 -22.47 36.60
C THR A 396 -16.18 -22.70 36.14
N TRP A 397 -17.01 -21.66 36.06
CA TRP A 397 -18.41 -21.81 35.61
C TRP A 397 -18.53 -22.22 34.13
N PHE A 398 -17.68 -21.70 33.26
CA PHE A 398 -17.71 -21.97 31.82
C PHE A 398 -17.42 -23.45 31.51
N THR A 399 -16.49 -24.09 32.23
CA THR A 399 -16.02 -25.45 31.96
C THR A 399 -17.02 -26.56 32.36
N THR A 400 -17.99 -26.27 33.22
CA THR A 400 -18.97 -27.24 33.76
C THR A 400 -19.98 -27.77 32.72
N LYS A 401 -20.08 -27.12 31.55
CA LYS A 401 -21.12 -27.33 30.52
C LYS A 401 -22.57 -27.13 31.01
N ASN A 402 -22.82 -26.77 32.27
CA ASN A 402 -24.14 -26.46 32.80
C ASN A 402 -24.59 -25.05 32.37
N ALA A 403 -25.81 -24.92 31.84
CA ALA A 403 -26.35 -23.64 31.36
C ALA A 403 -26.54 -22.62 32.50
N THR A 404 -26.98 -23.07 33.67
CA THR A 404 -27.16 -22.24 34.87
C THR A 404 -25.83 -21.72 35.41
N ASP A 405 -24.77 -22.53 35.36
CA ASP A 405 -23.42 -22.10 35.75
C ASP A 405 -22.87 -21.05 34.77
N ARG A 406 -23.03 -21.24 33.45
CA ARG A 406 -22.69 -20.20 32.46
C ARG A 406 -23.46 -18.90 32.70
N ALA A 407 -24.73 -18.99 33.10
CA ALA A 407 -25.52 -17.81 33.44
C ALA A 407 -25.03 -17.10 34.73
N GLN A 408 -24.44 -17.84 35.69
CA GLN A 408 -23.75 -17.24 36.84
C GLN A 408 -22.53 -16.44 36.42
N MET A 409 -21.79 -16.90 35.41
CA MET A 409 -20.70 -16.14 34.81
C MET A 409 -21.18 -14.78 34.29
N ILE A 410 -22.24 -14.77 33.47
CA ILE A 410 -22.83 -13.53 32.94
C ILE A 410 -23.19 -12.58 34.09
N ARG A 411 -23.96 -13.05 35.08
CA ARG A 411 -24.35 -12.24 36.23
C ARG A 411 -23.14 -11.69 36.99
N ALA A 412 -22.12 -12.52 37.23
CA ALA A 412 -20.90 -12.11 37.91
C ALA A 412 -20.18 -11.01 37.12
N THR A 413 -20.03 -11.18 35.81
CA THR A 413 -19.40 -10.20 34.93
C THR A 413 -20.16 -8.87 34.93
N LEU A 414 -21.49 -8.90 34.85
CA LEU A 414 -22.32 -7.70 34.91
C LEU A 414 -22.16 -6.95 36.25
N LEU A 415 -22.16 -7.66 37.38
CA LEU A 415 -21.93 -7.06 38.70
C LEU A 415 -20.54 -6.40 38.80
N TYR A 416 -19.51 -7.00 38.21
CA TYR A 416 -18.17 -6.42 38.14
C TYR A 416 -18.16 -5.17 37.26
N ILE A 417 -18.80 -5.20 36.10
CA ILE A 417 -18.89 -4.05 35.20
C ILE A 417 -19.57 -2.87 35.89
N GLU A 418 -20.70 -3.09 36.57
CA GLU A 418 -21.39 -2.04 37.32
C GLU A 418 -20.52 -1.52 38.47
N SER A 419 -19.73 -2.38 39.11
CA SER A 419 -18.78 -1.97 40.15
C SER A 419 -17.62 -1.13 39.58
N PHE A 420 -17.08 -1.49 38.42
CA PHE A 420 -16.06 -0.69 37.72
C PHE A 420 -16.60 0.66 37.28
N ARG A 421 -17.83 0.70 36.73
CA ARG A 421 -18.53 1.94 36.38
C ARG A 421 -18.74 2.84 37.60
N ALA A 422 -19.17 2.30 38.73
CA ALA A 422 -19.31 3.04 39.99
C ALA A 422 -17.96 3.57 40.52
N ARG A 423 -16.83 2.88 40.31
CA ARG A 423 -15.50 3.44 40.62
C ARG A 423 -15.06 4.56 39.65
N GLY A 424 -15.80 4.82 38.58
CA GLY A 424 -15.42 5.77 37.54
C GLY A 424 -14.38 5.21 36.56
N SER A 425 -14.17 3.90 36.53
CA SER A 425 -13.28 3.28 35.55
C SER A 425 -13.93 3.30 34.17
N SER A 426 -13.27 3.95 33.21
CA SER A 426 -13.64 3.95 31.78
C SER A 426 -12.71 3.08 30.95
N GLY A 427 -11.86 2.26 31.59
CA GLY A 427 -10.79 1.49 30.94
C GLY A 427 -11.28 0.33 30.08
N LEU A 428 -10.34 -0.28 29.34
CA LEU A 428 -10.60 -1.38 28.41
C LEU A 428 -11.10 -2.69 29.06
N VAL A 429 -11.11 -2.76 30.39
CA VAL A 429 -11.66 -3.88 31.15
C VAL A 429 -13.16 -4.07 30.91
N ILE A 430 -13.93 -2.98 30.82
CA ILE A 430 -15.39 -3.03 30.63
C ILE A 430 -15.76 -3.68 29.28
N PRO A 431 -15.28 -3.19 28.12
CA PRO A 431 -15.61 -3.82 26.85
C PRO A 431 -15.12 -5.27 26.79
N SER A 432 -13.91 -5.56 27.30
CA SER A 432 -13.35 -6.93 27.32
C SER A 432 -14.20 -7.89 28.14
N SER A 433 -14.73 -7.42 29.27
CA SER A 433 -15.62 -8.19 30.15
C SER A 433 -16.95 -8.50 29.47
N PHE A 434 -17.57 -7.51 28.79
CA PHE A 434 -18.79 -7.75 28.01
C PHE A 434 -18.61 -8.79 26.90
N ILE A 435 -17.50 -8.72 26.16
CA ILE A 435 -17.18 -9.69 25.09
C ILE A 435 -17.04 -11.10 25.67
N LYS A 436 -16.36 -11.23 26.82
CA LYS A 436 -16.21 -12.52 27.50
C LYS A 436 -17.55 -13.07 27.98
N ALA A 437 -18.46 -12.23 28.46
CA ALA A 437 -19.79 -12.69 28.85
C ALA A 437 -20.64 -13.08 27.62
N ALA A 438 -20.50 -12.36 26.50
CA ALA A 438 -21.16 -12.66 25.24
C ALA A 438 -20.75 -14.01 24.62
N SER A 439 -19.54 -14.51 24.89
CA SER A 439 -19.06 -15.79 24.33
C SER A 439 -19.73 -17.04 24.94
N THR A 440 -20.61 -16.88 25.92
CA THR A 440 -21.33 -18.00 26.57
C THR A 440 -22.43 -18.62 25.71
N GLY A 441 -22.86 -17.94 24.66
CA GLY A 441 -23.89 -18.40 23.73
C GLY A 441 -24.21 -17.37 22.65
N ASN A 442 -25.11 -17.72 21.73
CA ASN A 442 -25.52 -16.86 20.62
C ASN A 442 -26.94 -16.28 20.81
N GLY A 443 -27.46 -16.20 22.04
CA GLY A 443 -28.79 -15.66 22.33
C GLY A 443 -28.86 -14.13 22.30
N LEU A 444 -30.05 -13.57 22.52
CA LEU A 444 -30.26 -12.12 22.59
C LEU A 444 -29.44 -11.45 23.70
N SER A 445 -29.15 -12.18 24.78
CA SER A 445 -28.25 -11.73 25.85
C SER A 445 -26.84 -11.40 25.32
N SER A 446 -26.34 -12.21 24.38
CA SER A 446 -25.04 -12.00 23.70
C SER A 446 -25.04 -10.73 22.85
N ALA A 447 -26.10 -10.50 22.07
CA ALA A 447 -26.25 -9.30 21.25
C ALA A 447 -26.22 -8.02 22.11
N ILE A 448 -26.98 -7.99 23.22
CA ILE A 448 -26.99 -6.86 24.15
C ILE A 448 -25.59 -6.61 24.71
N MET A 449 -24.87 -7.65 25.14
CA MET A 449 -23.52 -7.51 25.69
C MET A 449 -22.51 -7.04 24.64
N LEU A 450 -22.55 -7.55 23.42
CA LEU A 450 -21.68 -7.10 22.31
C LEU A 450 -21.94 -5.64 21.94
N GLU A 451 -23.22 -5.23 21.91
CA GLU A 451 -23.61 -3.84 21.69
C GLU A 451 -23.08 -2.94 22.81
N GLN A 452 -23.16 -3.37 24.07
CA GLN A 452 -22.58 -2.63 25.20
C GLN A 452 -21.05 -2.57 25.15
N ALA A 453 -20.38 -3.62 24.68
CA ALA A 453 -18.94 -3.60 24.43
C ALA A 453 -18.57 -2.58 23.35
N ALA A 454 -19.34 -2.54 22.26
CA ALA A 454 -19.17 -1.59 21.17
C ALA A 454 -19.34 -0.14 21.66
N ASN A 455 -20.39 0.12 22.43
CA ASN A 455 -20.64 1.41 23.08
C ASN A 455 -19.49 1.82 24.03
N ALA A 456 -18.96 0.87 24.81
CA ALA A 456 -17.82 1.14 25.69
C ALA A 456 -16.55 1.51 24.89
N TYR A 457 -16.27 0.86 23.75
CA TYR A 457 -15.17 1.26 22.86
C TYR A 457 -15.40 2.60 22.17
N LYS A 458 -16.65 2.91 21.79
CA LYS A 458 -17.04 4.18 21.17
C LYS A 458 -16.89 5.36 22.13
N ASN A 459 -17.30 5.18 23.39
CA ASN A 459 -17.33 6.20 24.43
C ASN A 459 -16.06 6.26 25.30
N HIS A 460 -15.05 5.44 24.99
CA HIS A 460 -13.76 5.49 25.67
C HIS A 460 -13.06 6.85 25.46
N MET A 461 -12.25 7.31 26.43
CA MET A 461 -11.55 8.62 26.37
C MET A 461 -10.80 8.83 25.04
N LYS A 462 -10.23 7.75 24.51
CA LYS A 462 -9.75 7.63 23.12
C LYS A 462 -10.66 6.64 22.38
N PRO A 463 -11.58 7.11 21.52
CA PRO A 463 -12.54 6.23 20.84
C PRO A 463 -11.88 5.19 19.93
N TYR A 464 -12.19 3.91 20.12
CA TYR A 464 -11.69 2.80 19.29
C TYR A 464 -12.66 2.47 18.15
N LYS A 465 -12.85 3.41 17.22
CA LYS A 465 -13.88 3.33 16.15
C LYS A 465 -13.92 1.99 15.40
N ARG A 466 -12.77 1.40 15.07
CA ARG A 466 -12.69 0.09 14.39
C ARG A 466 -13.17 -1.07 15.26
N LYS A 467 -12.75 -1.11 16.53
CA LYS A 467 -13.21 -2.14 17.48
C LYS A 467 -14.68 -1.97 17.81
N ALA A 468 -15.14 -0.73 18.01
CA ALA A 468 -16.55 -0.43 18.19
C ALA A 468 -17.37 -0.97 17.01
N CYS A 469 -16.95 -0.69 15.77
CA CYS A 469 -17.68 -1.17 14.61
C CYS A 469 -17.67 -2.70 14.47
N LEU A 470 -16.55 -3.38 14.77
CA LEU A 470 -16.50 -4.84 14.79
C LEU A 470 -17.59 -5.43 15.69
N TYR A 471 -17.72 -4.93 16.93
CA TYR A 471 -18.67 -5.46 17.90
C TYR A 471 -20.10 -5.01 17.63
N PHE A 472 -20.33 -3.81 17.06
CA PHE A 472 -21.64 -3.43 16.53
C PHE A 472 -22.08 -4.37 15.40
N ALA A 473 -21.19 -4.68 14.45
CA ALA A 473 -21.51 -5.59 13.36
C ALA A 473 -21.79 -7.02 13.86
N GLN A 474 -21.04 -7.51 14.85
CA GLN A 474 -21.32 -8.81 15.48
C GLN A 474 -22.66 -8.81 16.24
N ALA A 475 -22.95 -7.76 17.01
CA ALA A 475 -24.25 -7.62 17.68
C ALA A 475 -25.41 -7.58 16.67
N ALA A 476 -25.23 -6.85 15.56
CA ALA A 476 -26.21 -6.76 14.49
C ALA A 476 -26.53 -8.13 13.89
N THR A 477 -25.51 -8.93 13.57
CA THR A 477 -25.70 -10.28 13.04
C THR A 477 -26.50 -11.19 13.99
N VAL A 478 -26.26 -11.07 15.31
CA VAL A 478 -27.03 -11.85 16.31
C VAL A 478 -28.47 -11.33 16.42
N TYR A 479 -28.69 -10.01 16.36
CA TYR A 479 -30.04 -9.45 16.31
C TYR A 479 -30.80 -9.89 15.06
N GLU A 480 -30.17 -9.93 13.88
CA GLU A 480 -30.79 -10.42 12.64
C GLU A 480 -31.20 -11.88 12.74
N SER A 481 -30.34 -12.75 13.29
CA SER A 481 -30.65 -14.18 13.42
C SER A 481 -31.82 -14.47 14.37
N HIS A 482 -32.21 -13.48 15.20
CA HIS A 482 -33.36 -13.53 16.10
C HIS A 482 -34.54 -12.64 15.64
N GLY A 483 -34.54 -12.19 14.38
CA GLY A 483 -35.62 -11.39 13.79
C GLY A 483 -35.73 -9.96 14.31
N LYS A 484 -34.69 -9.43 14.98
CA LYS A 484 -34.65 -8.07 15.54
C LYS A 484 -34.03 -7.08 14.56
N HIS A 485 -34.60 -6.95 13.36
CA HIS A 485 -34.06 -6.16 12.25
C HIS A 485 -33.83 -4.67 12.58
N ALA A 486 -34.73 -4.05 13.35
CA ALA A 486 -34.57 -2.65 13.77
C ALA A 486 -33.33 -2.44 14.67
N LEU A 487 -33.05 -3.37 15.59
CA LEU A 487 -31.87 -3.32 16.45
C LEU A 487 -30.58 -3.62 15.66
N ALA A 488 -30.65 -4.54 14.70
CA ALA A 488 -29.54 -4.82 13.81
C ALA A 488 -29.16 -3.62 12.94
N ARG A 489 -30.17 -2.97 12.32
CA ARG A 489 -29.99 -1.75 11.54
C ARG A 489 -29.34 -0.65 12.38
N ARG A 490 -29.87 -0.40 13.59
CA ARG A 490 -29.29 0.57 14.53
C ARG A 490 -27.81 0.28 14.84
N CYS A 491 -27.43 -0.99 15.00
CA CYS A 491 -26.05 -1.36 15.23
C CYS A 491 -25.17 -1.04 14.01
N TYR A 492 -25.59 -1.38 12.80
CA TYR A 492 -24.84 -1.03 11.59
C TYR A 492 -24.75 0.47 11.33
N GLU A 493 -25.79 1.25 11.64
CA GLU A 493 -25.78 2.72 11.53
C GLU A 493 -24.77 3.39 12.48
N ASN A 494 -24.36 2.70 13.55
CA ASN A 494 -23.31 3.18 14.45
C ASN A 494 -21.89 2.98 13.90
N CYS A 495 -21.73 2.34 12.74
CA CYS A 495 -20.47 2.15 12.06
C CYS A 495 -20.21 3.19 10.95
N ASP A 496 -18.93 3.36 10.62
CA ASP A 496 -18.49 4.17 9.48
C ASP A 496 -18.58 3.34 8.19
N THR A 497 -19.65 3.57 7.42
CA THR A 497 -19.96 2.86 6.17
C THR A 497 -18.98 3.14 5.03
N ASP A 498 -18.28 4.28 5.07
CA ASP A 498 -17.29 4.62 4.04
C ASP A 498 -15.99 3.83 4.20
N ARG A 499 -15.68 3.42 5.45
CA ARG A 499 -14.51 2.60 5.78
C ARG A 499 -14.73 1.10 5.66
N PHE A 500 -15.97 0.64 5.78
CA PHE A 500 -16.30 -0.78 5.87
C PHE A 500 -17.45 -1.12 4.91
N PRO A 501 -17.13 -1.41 3.63
CA PRO A 501 -18.13 -1.53 2.56
C PRO A 501 -19.21 -2.61 2.76
N PHE A 502 -18.86 -3.72 3.42
CA PHE A 502 -19.81 -4.80 3.72
C PHE A 502 -21.01 -4.31 4.57
N LEU A 503 -20.85 -3.20 5.28
CA LEU A 503 -21.94 -2.58 6.04
C LEU A 503 -23.00 -1.95 5.14
N ASN A 504 -22.62 -1.38 3.99
CA ASN A 504 -23.58 -0.83 3.04
C ASN A 504 -24.48 -1.94 2.48
N GLN A 505 -23.90 -3.14 2.26
CA GLN A 505 -24.67 -4.31 1.85
C GLN A 505 -25.64 -4.75 2.95
N ALA A 506 -25.18 -4.83 4.20
CA ALA A 506 -26.03 -5.19 5.34
C ALA A 506 -27.16 -4.17 5.58
N LEU A 507 -26.83 -2.87 5.52
CA LEU A 507 -27.80 -1.78 5.61
C LEU A 507 -28.77 -1.80 4.43
N GLY A 508 -28.32 -2.06 3.21
CA GLY A 508 -29.17 -2.18 2.02
C GLY A 508 -30.19 -3.30 2.14
N ARG A 509 -29.81 -4.45 2.72
CA ARG A 509 -30.76 -5.55 3.01
C ARG A 509 -31.79 -5.20 4.08
N LEU A 510 -31.44 -4.31 5.01
CA LEU A 510 -32.30 -3.86 6.11
C LEU A 510 -32.95 -2.49 5.82
N ALA A 511 -32.74 -1.95 4.62
CA ALA A 511 -33.24 -0.66 4.18
C ALA A 511 -34.71 -0.75 3.77
N ASN A 512 -35.41 0.38 3.83
CA ASN A 512 -36.73 0.49 3.23
C ASN A 512 -36.56 0.68 1.71
N GLU A 513 -37.63 0.49 0.94
CA GLU A 513 -37.59 0.45 -0.54
C GLU A 513 -36.97 1.72 -1.17
N GLU A 514 -37.11 2.89 -0.54
CA GLU A 514 -36.56 4.16 -1.03
C GLU A 514 -35.02 4.30 -0.86
N ASP A 515 -34.46 3.75 0.22
CA ASP A 515 -33.03 3.89 0.56
C ASP A 515 -32.16 2.77 -0.06
N ALA A 516 -32.78 1.64 -0.41
CA ALA A 516 -32.09 0.45 -0.88
C ALA A 516 -31.26 0.69 -2.16
N PRO A 517 -31.76 1.38 -3.22
CA PRO A 517 -30.99 1.60 -4.45
C PRO A 517 -29.71 2.41 -4.19
N ILE A 518 -29.75 3.39 -3.29
CA ILE A 518 -28.61 4.25 -2.95
C ILE A 518 -27.54 3.46 -2.19
N LEU A 519 -27.95 2.65 -1.21
CA LEU A 519 -27.03 1.84 -0.39
C LEU A 519 -26.41 0.68 -1.18
N ILE A 520 -27.16 0.04 -2.08
CA ILE A 520 -26.65 -0.99 -2.99
C ILE A 520 -25.65 -0.35 -3.97
N THR A 521 -25.96 0.82 -4.51
CA THR A 521 -25.03 1.56 -5.38
C THR A 521 -23.73 1.91 -4.65
N LYS A 522 -23.79 2.38 -3.40
CA LYS A 522 -22.58 2.58 -2.58
C LYS A 522 -21.77 1.30 -2.36
N SER A 523 -22.44 0.15 -2.29
CA SER A 523 -21.78 -1.15 -2.16
C SER A 523 -21.02 -1.53 -3.45
N LEU A 524 -21.63 -1.27 -4.62
CA LEU A 524 -21.01 -1.52 -5.92
C LEU A 524 -19.66 -0.80 -6.08
N ARG A 525 -19.47 0.38 -5.47
CA ARG A 525 -18.19 1.12 -5.45
C ARG A 525 -16.98 0.29 -4.99
N TYR A 526 -17.20 -0.70 -4.13
CA TYR A 526 -16.13 -1.48 -3.50
C TYR A 526 -15.99 -2.90 -4.07
N GLY A 527 -16.69 -3.19 -5.17
CA GLY A 527 -16.72 -4.48 -5.86
C GLY A 527 -18.12 -5.08 -5.88
N GLY A 528 -18.62 -5.41 -7.07
CA GLY A 528 -19.93 -6.04 -7.27
C GLY A 528 -19.83 -7.48 -7.78
N ASP A 529 -20.65 -8.37 -7.23
CA ASP A 529 -20.86 -9.72 -7.75
C ASP A 529 -22.21 -9.81 -8.48
N GLN A 530 -22.48 -10.96 -9.10
CA GLN A 530 -23.72 -11.18 -9.85
C GLN A 530 -24.97 -10.93 -8.98
N ARG A 531 -24.96 -11.38 -7.72
CA ARG A 531 -26.11 -11.23 -6.82
C ARG A 531 -26.39 -9.77 -6.47
N LEU A 532 -25.35 -9.01 -6.13
CA LEU A 532 -25.48 -7.58 -5.81
C LEU A 532 -25.90 -6.77 -7.04
N LEU A 533 -25.41 -7.15 -8.23
CA LEU A 533 -25.84 -6.54 -9.50
C LEU A 533 -27.29 -6.89 -9.83
N ASP A 534 -27.74 -8.11 -9.56
CA ASP A 534 -29.14 -8.50 -9.78
C ASP A 534 -30.07 -7.78 -8.80
N ASP A 535 -29.69 -7.66 -7.52
CA ASP A 535 -30.41 -6.85 -6.53
C ASP A 535 -30.48 -5.37 -6.96
N TRP A 536 -29.38 -4.81 -7.49
CA TRP A 536 -29.34 -3.45 -8.04
C TRP A 536 -30.25 -3.29 -9.26
N ARG A 537 -30.21 -4.24 -10.22
CA ARG A 537 -31.08 -4.27 -11.41
C ARG A 537 -32.55 -4.31 -11.01
N ASP A 538 -32.91 -5.17 -10.06
CA ASP A 538 -34.29 -5.33 -9.61
C ASP A 538 -34.79 -4.11 -8.84
N CYS A 539 -33.94 -3.45 -8.06
CA CYS A 539 -34.24 -2.16 -7.45
C CYS A 539 -34.52 -1.07 -8.50
N LEU A 540 -33.67 -0.93 -9.51
CA LEU A 540 -33.81 0.11 -10.52
C LEU A 540 -34.95 -0.15 -11.51
N ARG A 541 -35.30 -1.41 -11.80
CA ARG A 541 -36.46 -1.75 -12.65
C ARG A 541 -37.81 -1.39 -12.03
N LYS A 542 -37.87 -1.23 -10.69
CA LYS A 542 -39.09 -0.88 -9.96
C LYS A 542 -39.33 0.62 -9.86
N ASP A 543 -38.31 1.43 -10.12
CA ASP A 543 -38.38 2.89 -10.10
C ASP A 543 -38.42 3.42 -11.54
N GLU A 544 -39.46 4.18 -11.90
CA GLU A 544 -39.56 4.77 -13.25
C GLU A 544 -38.53 5.89 -13.49
N ASN A 545 -37.92 6.46 -12.44
CA ASN A 545 -36.93 7.53 -12.59
C ASN A 545 -35.89 7.58 -11.44
N PRO A 546 -35.02 6.56 -11.32
CA PRO A 546 -34.10 6.44 -10.20
C PRO A 546 -33.01 7.52 -10.24
N LYS A 547 -32.98 8.39 -9.22
CA LYS A 547 -31.91 9.38 -9.03
C LYS A 547 -30.69 8.73 -8.37
N VAL A 548 -30.00 7.87 -9.11
CA VAL A 548 -28.83 7.14 -8.62
C VAL A 548 -27.57 7.58 -9.36
N THR A 549 -26.55 8.03 -8.63
CA THR A 549 -25.23 8.34 -9.20
C THR A 549 -24.38 7.08 -9.20
N PHE A 550 -23.93 6.67 -10.38
CA PHE A 550 -23.07 5.51 -10.52
C PHE A 550 -21.65 5.82 -10.00
N PRO A 551 -21.06 5.03 -9.10
CA PRO A 551 -19.89 5.44 -8.30
C PRO A 551 -18.55 4.97 -8.87
N LEU A 552 -18.54 4.31 -10.02
CA LEU A 552 -17.37 3.70 -10.65
C LEU A 552 -17.25 4.20 -12.07
N GLU A 553 -16.03 4.57 -12.47
CA GLU A 553 -15.75 4.94 -13.86
C GLU A 553 -15.64 3.67 -14.70
N VAL A 554 -16.42 3.61 -15.77
CA VAL A 554 -16.38 2.55 -16.77
C VAL A 554 -15.29 2.85 -17.79
N PHE A 555 -15.07 4.11 -18.14
CA PHE A 555 -14.08 4.49 -19.14
C PHE A 555 -12.76 4.89 -18.50
N ASP A 556 -11.69 4.19 -18.88
CA ASP A 556 -10.35 4.53 -18.45
C ASP A 556 -9.90 5.80 -19.16
N LYS A 557 -9.89 6.90 -18.40
CA LYS A 557 -9.43 8.19 -18.90
C LYS A 557 -7.95 8.16 -19.22
N GLY A 558 -7.10 7.40 -18.54
CA GLY A 558 -5.67 7.36 -18.89
C GLY A 558 -5.41 6.69 -20.24
N MET A 559 -6.24 5.71 -20.59
CA MET A 559 -6.10 4.88 -21.79
C MET A 559 -6.95 5.35 -22.96
N THR A 560 -7.89 6.27 -22.75
CA THR A 560 -8.66 6.91 -23.81
C THR A 560 -7.74 7.82 -24.62
N TYR A 561 -7.84 7.82 -25.95
CA TYR A 561 -7.02 8.70 -26.79
C TYR A 561 -7.72 9.02 -28.11
N ILE A 562 -7.33 10.13 -28.71
CA ILE A 562 -7.67 10.42 -30.09
C ILE A 562 -6.50 9.91 -30.95
N ARG A 563 -6.79 9.04 -31.92
CA ARG A 563 -5.79 8.54 -32.85
C ARG A 563 -5.45 9.66 -33.82
N ASP A 564 -4.24 10.20 -33.69
CA ASP A 564 -3.67 11.10 -34.68
C ASP A 564 -3.45 10.32 -36.00
N PRO A 565 -4.14 10.69 -37.09
CA PRO A 565 -3.96 10.04 -38.39
C PRO A 565 -2.54 10.23 -38.96
N HIS A 566 -1.77 11.19 -38.44
CA HIS A 566 -0.45 11.59 -38.94
C HIS A 566 0.69 11.30 -37.96
N ALA A 567 0.42 10.69 -36.81
CA ALA A 567 1.45 10.47 -35.79
C ALA A 567 2.63 9.67 -36.36
N HIS A 568 3.81 10.28 -36.33
CA HIS A 568 5.06 9.58 -36.61
C HIS A 568 5.22 8.41 -35.64
N VAL A 569 5.63 7.24 -36.14
CA VAL A 569 5.92 6.06 -35.32
C VAL A 569 6.92 6.47 -34.24
N TYR A 570 6.49 6.42 -32.98
CA TYR A 570 7.26 6.87 -31.82
C TYR A 570 8.71 6.40 -31.90
N THR A 571 9.63 7.36 -31.98
CA THR A 571 11.05 7.08 -31.86
C THR A 571 11.49 7.27 -30.42
N ASN A 572 12.46 6.48 -29.97
CA ASN A 572 12.94 6.57 -28.59
C ASN A 572 13.64 7.93 -28.34
N LYS A 573 13.84 8.29 -27.07
CA LYS A 573 14.50 9.57 -26.68
C LYS A 573 15.87 9.81 -27.34
N ARG A 574 16.56 8.75 -27.79
CA ARG A 574 17.87 8.87 -28.47
C ARG A 574 17.67 9.28 -29.93
N SER A 575 16.69 8.71 -30.62
CA SER A 575 16.31 9.07 -31.99
C SER A 575 15.79 10.50 -32.08
N GLU A 576 14.98 10.94 -31.11
CA GLU A 576 14.50 12.34 -31.06
C GLU A 576 15.65 13.36 -31.04
N ARG A 577 16.70 13.12 -30.24
CA ARG A 577 17.89 13.99 -30.21
C ARG A 577 18.63 14.05 -31.54
N ILE A 578 18.62 12.96 -32.31
CA ILE A 578 19.27 12.89 -33.62
C ILE A 578 18.45 13.71 -34.62
N PHE A 579 17.12 13.55 -34.66
CA PHE A 579 16.25 14.37 -35.50
C PHE A 579 16.38 15.87 -35.16
N ASP A 580 16.39 16.24 -33.87
CA ASP A 580 16.62 17.63 -33.45
C ASP A 580 17.97 18.18 -33.93
N THR A 581 19.00 17.34 -34.03
CA THR A 581 20.32 17.73 -34.51
C THR A 581 20.31 17.96 -36.01
N LEU A 582 19.66 17.07 -36.77
CA LEU A 582 19.49 17.20 -38.22
C LEU A 582 18.65 18.43 -38.60
N GLU A 583 17.58 18.74 -37.86
CA GLU A 583 16.75 19.93 -38.11
C GLU A 583 17.52 21.24 -37.87
N LYS A 584 18.38 21.27 -36.84
CA LYS A 584 19.29 22.41 -36.61
C LYS A 584 20.26 22.60 -37.75
N GLU A 585 20.79 21.52 -38.32
CA GLU A 585 21.67 21.56 -39.48
C GLU A 585 20.97 22.19 -40.69
N LEU A 586 19.67 21.92 -40.85
CA LEU A 586 18.83 22.46 -41.91
C LEU A 586 18.39 23.92 -41.68
N LYS A 587 18.76 24.51 -40.54
CA LYS A 587 18.35 25.86 -40.09
C LYS A 587 16.83 26.04 -40.03
N THR A 588 16.10 24.96 -39.76
CA THR A 588 14.64 24.96 -39.64
C THR A 588 14.25 24.69 -38.20
N SER A 589 13.33 25.48 -37.64
CA SER A 589 12.68 25.15 -36.37
C SER A 589 11.37 24.44 -36.67
N SER A 590 11.28 23.14 -36.39
CA SER A 590 9.98 22.51 -36.25
C SER A 590 9.24 23.17 -35.08
N GLU A 591 7.94 23.41 -35.22
CA GLU A 591 7.11 23.64 -34.04
C GLU A 591 7.23 22.40 -33.15
N LYS A 592 7.41 22.61 -31.83
CA LYS A 592 7.39 21.48 -30.90
C LYS A 592 6.08 20.74 -31.10
N ILE A 593 6.15 19.42 -31.21
CA ILE A 593 4.97 18.55 -31.15
C ILE A 593 4.32 18.79 -29.79
N ASP A 594 3.36 19.70 -29.73
CA ASP A 594 2.41 19.75 -28.62
C ASP A 594 1.53 18.48 -28.72
N ASP A 595 0.95 18.01 -27.63
CA ASP A 595 0.00 16.86 -27.62
C ASP A 595 -1.32 17.15 -28.39
N LYS A 596 -1.35 18.20 -29.22
CA LYS A 596 -2.49 18.62 -30.02
C LYS A 596 -2.52 17.84 -31.32
N ILE A 597 -3.70 17.37 -31.70
CA ILE A 597 -3.93 16.73 -32.98
C ILE A 597 -4.40 17.81 -33.96
N ASP A 598 -3.59 18.07 -34.97
CA ASP A 598 -3.93 18.98 -36.06
C ASP A 598 -4.45 18.19 -37.26
N ILE A 599 -5.67 18.49 -37.70
CA ILE A 599 -6.28 17.91 -38.91
C ILE A 599 -6.70 19.02 -39.87
N ASP A 600 -6.87 18.70 -41.15
CA ASP A 600 -7.44 19.63 -42.12
C ASP A 600 -8.98 19.50 -42.13
N ILE A 601 -9.68 20.52 -42.65
CA ILE A 601 -11.14 20.47 -42.84
C ILE A 601 -11.56 19.18 -43.61
N ASP A 602 -12.62 18.54 -43.11
CA ASP A 602 -13.21 17.28 -43.58
C ASP A 602 -12.30 16.04 -43.47
N GLU A 603 -11.16 16.16 -42.79
CA GLU A 603 -10.34 15.00 -42.46
C GLU A 603 -10.98 14.17 -41.34
N VAL A 604 -10.91 12.84 -41.48
CA VAL A 604 -11.49 11.90 -40.52
C VAL A 604 -10.45 11.54 -39.46
N PHE A 605 -10.81 11.66 -38.18
CA PHE A 605 -10.04 11.18 -37.04
C PHE A 605 -10.84 10.17 -36.22
N HIS A 606 -10.17 9.37 -35.39
CA HIS A 606 -10.83 8.34 -34.59
C HIS A 606 -10.62 8.61 -33.09
N VAL A 607 -11.71 8.57 -32.32
CA VAL A 607 -11.65 8.56 -30.85
C VAL A 607 -11.74 7.12 -30.38
N VAL A 608 -10.79 6.70 -29.54
CA VAL A 608 -10.78 5.37 -28.92
C VAL A 608 -11.05 5.53 -27.44
N LEU A 609 -12.22 5.08 -26.99
CA LEU A 609 -12.54 4.94 -25.58
C LEU A 609 -12.19 3.53 -25.11
N VAL A 610 -11.53 3.41 -23.97
CA VAL A 610 -11.22 2.11 -23.35
C VAL A 610 -12.20 1.88 -22.21
N ALA A 611 -13.16 0.98 -22.42
CA ALA A 611 -14.15 0.63 -21.42
C ALA A 611 -13.66 -0.58 -20.61
N ARG A 612 -13.75 -0.48 -19.30
CA ARG A 612 -13.43 -1.56 -18.36
C ARG A 612 -14.64 -1.81 -17.48
N ASN A 613 -15.11 -3.06 -17.45
CA ASN A 613 -16.14 -3.47 -16.50
C ASN A 613 -15.57 -3.41 -15.09
N PRO A 614 -16.11 -2.58 -14.18
CA PRO A 614 -15.61 -2.50 -12.82
C PRO A 614 -16.14 -3.64 -11.92
N PHE A 615 -16.94 -4.57 -12.44
CA PHE A 615 -17.63 -5.62 -11.68
C PHE A 615 -17.14 -7.03 -11.99
N ASN A 616 -17.36 -7.95 -11.05
CA ASN A 616 -17.12 -9.40 -11.21
C ASN A 616 -18.31 -10.13 -11.88
N ALA A 617 -19.14 -9.42 -12.63
CA ALA A 617 -20.26 -10.00 -13.37
C ALA A 617 -20.50 -9.20 -14.66
N GLY A 618 -21.15 -9.83 -15.64
CA GLY A 618 -21.33 -9.25 -16.98
C GLY A 618 -22.27 -8.05 -17.00
N ILE A 619 -21.91 -7.03 -17.78
CA ILE A 619 -22.73 -5.85 -18.05
C ILE A 619 -22.79 -5.56 -19.55
N LEU A 620 -23.89 -4.97 -20.00
CA LEU A 620 -24.06 -4.42 -21.34
C LEU A 620 -23.95 -2.89 -21.26
N ILE A 621 -23.11 -2.30 -22.09
CA ILE A 621 -23.05 -0.84 -22.30
C ILE A 621 -23.63 -0.53 -23.67
N ASN A 622 -24.55 0.43 -23.73
CA ASN A 622 -25.18 0.85 -24.98
C ASN A 622 -25.52 2.34 -24.98
N ASN A 623 -26.10 2.82 -26.10
CA ASN A 623 -26.45 4.23 -26.30
C ASN A 623 -25.27 5.19 -26.07
N LEU A 624 -24.09 4.77 -26.52
CA LEU A 624 -22.84 5.53 -26.42
C LEU A 624 -22.88 6.79 -27.27
N GLN A 625 -22.75 7.95 -26.63
CA GLN A 625 -22.73 9.27 -27.25
C GLN A 625 -21.55 10.09 -26.72
N LEU A 626 -20.74 10.63 -27.62
CA LEU A 626 -19.67 11.56 -27.27
C LEU A 626 -20.19 13.00 -27.32
N GLU A 627 -19.77 13.83 -26.36
CA GLU A 627 -20.04 15.26 -26.40
C GLU A 627 -18.73 16.05 -26.54
N PHE A 628 -18.64 16.81 -27.63
CA PHE A 628 -17.55 17.74 -27.91
C PHE A 628 -17.98 19.18 -27.60
N GLU A 629 -17.02 20.00 -27.17
CA GLU A 629 -17.11 21.45 -27.28
C GLU A 629 -16.87 21.84 -28.74
N GLY A 630 -17.93 21.97 -29.53
CA GLY A 630 -17.88 22.31 -30.96
C GLY A 630 -18.67 21.34 -31.83
N GLU A 631 -18.93 21.71 -33.09
CA GLU A 631 -19.68 20.87 -34.03
C GLU A 631 -18.78 19.79 -34.65
N VAL A 632 -19.05 18.54 -34.31
CA VAL A 632 -18.32 17.36 -34.83
C VAL A 632 -19.34 16.36 -35.37
N ASN A 633 -19.09 15.83 -36.57
CA ASN A 633 -19.82 14.69 -37.10
C ASN A 633 -19.28 13.42 -36.45
N ILE A 634 -20.11 12.67 -35.72
CA ILE A 634 -19.69 11.51 -34.91
C ILE A 634 -20.47 10.27 -35.34
N GLU A 635 -19.74 9.20 -35.67
CA GLU A 635 -20.28 7.89 -35.99
C GLU A 635 -19.66 6.85 -35.04
N CYS A 636 -20.46 6.22 -34.19
CA CYS A 636 -20.02 5.14 -33.32
C CYS A 636 -19.96 3.83 -34.11
N LEU A 637 -18.79 3.18 -34.16
CA LEU A 637 -18.60 1.94 -34.93
C LEU A 637 -19.12 0.70 -34.19
N ASN A 638 -19.26 0.78 -32.86
CA ASN A 638 -19.70 -0.31 -31.98
C ASN A 638 -20.86 0.18 -31.08
N LYS A 639 -22.11 -0.05 -31.51
CA LYS A 639 -23.30 0.51 -30.82
C LYS A 639 -23.55 -0.10 -29.44
N ASP A 640 -23.26 -1.39 -29.29
CA ASP A 640 -23.44 -2.17 -28.07
C ASP A 640 -22.12 -2.85 -27.69
N LEU A 641 -21.81 -2.84 -26.39
CA LEU A 641 -20.59 -3.42 -25.83
C LEU A 641 -20.94 -4.33 -24.65
N GLU A 642 -20.86 -5.64 -24.88
CA GLU A 642 -20.94 -6.65 -23.82
C GLU A 642 -19.57 -6.80 -23.17
N LEU A 643 -19.51 -6.59 -21.86
CA LEU A 643 -18.30 -6.78 -21.06
C LEU A 643 -18.53 -7.86 -20.01
N GLY A 644 -17.77 -8.94 -20.08
CA GLY A 644 -17.63 -9.94 -19.03
C GLY A 644 -16.99 -9.39 -17.76
N ALA A 645 -16.92 -10.21 -16.72
CA ALA A 645 -16.36 -9.84 -15.43
C ALA A 645 -14.93 -9.26 -15.56
N LEU A 646 -14.74 -8.02 -15.11
CA LEU A 646 -13.47 -7.26 -15.18
C LEU A 646 -12.86 -7.12 -16.59
N GLU A 647 -13.63 -7.42 -17.64
CA GLU A 647 -13.19 -7.34 -19.04
C GLU A 647 -12.91 -5.89 -19.44
N THR A 648 -11.97 -5.72 -20.36
CA THR A 648 -11.60 -4.41 -20.93
C THR A 648 -11.64 -4.50 -22.44
N ASN A 649 -12.45 -3.66 -23.08
CA ASN A 649 -12.60 -3.59 -24.54
C ASN A 649 -12.55 -2.14 -25.02
N GLU A 650 -12.20 -1.95 -26.29
CA GLU A 650 -12.15 -0.63 -26.93
C GLU A 650 -13.45 -0.34 -27.70
N VAL A 651 -13.87 0.93 -27.66
CA VAL A 651 -14.95 1.47 -28.48
C VAL A 651 -14.38 2.57 -29.36
N VAL A 652 -14.59 2.47 -30.67
CA VAL A 652 -14.06 3.42 -31.64
C VAL A 652 -15.18 4.28 -32.22
N PHE A 653 -14.96 5.59 -32.23
CA PHE A 653 -15.80 6.57 -32.90
C PHE A 653 -15.05 7.19 -34.05
N LYS A 654 -15.71 7.31 -35.19
CA LYS A 654 -15.22 7.99 -36.37
C LYS A 654 -15.77 9.42 -36.35
N CYS A 655 -14.87 10.40 -36.45
CA CYS A 655 -15.20 11.81 -36.28
C CYS A 655 -14.67 12.67 -37.44
N SER A 656 -15.39 13.73 -37.81
CA SER A 656 -14.90 14.75 -38.76
C SER A 656 -15.47 16.14 -38.44
N VAL A 657 -14.77 17.19 -38.89
CA VAL A 657 -15.18 18.59 -38.68
C VAL A 657 -15.11 19.35 -40.00
N SER A 658 -16.18 20.07 -40.33
CA SER A 658 -16.36 20.73 -41.63
C SER A 658 -16.01 22.23 -41.63
N SER A 659 -15.45 22.75 -40.54
CA SER A 659 -14.98 24.15 -40.47
C SER A 659 -13.70 24.27 -39.64
N ALA A 660 -12.85 25.23 -40.00
CA ALA A 660 -11.63 25.52 -39.23
C ALA A 660 -12.01 25.99 -37.82
N SER A 661 -11.71 25.17 -36.83
CA SER A 661 -12.14 25.34 -35.44
C SER A 661 -11.30 24.47 -34.51
N THR A 662 -11.48 24.60 -33.19
CA THR A 662 -10.89 23.69 -32.21
C THR A 662 -12.02 23.00 -31.48
N VAL A 663 -12.01 21.67 -31.46
CA VAL A 663 -13.03 20.85 -30.82
C VAL A 663 -12.43 20.04 -29.69
N LYS A 664 -13.11 19.97 -28.55
CA LYS A 664 -12.60 19.28 -27.35
C LYS A 664 -13.58 18.24 -26.83
N LEU A 665 -13.14 16.99 -26.70
CA LEU A 665 -13.97 15.94 -26.13
C LEU A 665 -14.08 16.10 -24.62
N ASN A 666 -15.31 16.24 -24.11
CA ASN A 666 -15.56 16.56 -22.71
C ASN A 666 -16.08 15.39 -21.89
N LYS A 667 -17.06 14.67 -22.43
CA LYS A 667 -17.78 13.60 -21.71
C LYS A 667 -18.32 12.55 -22.67
N VAL A 668 -18.65 11.40 -22.09
CA VAL A 668 -19.37 10.30 -22.73
C VAL A 668 -20.67 10.04 -21.96
N ASP A 669 -21.77 9.95 -22.70
CA ASP A 669 -23.08 9.55 -22.20
C ASP A 669 -23.37 8.12 -22.67
N PHE A 670 -23.84 7.25 -21.78
CA PHE A 670 -24.16 5.86 -22.10
C PHE A 670 -25.22 5.30 -21.14
N MET A 671 -25.73 4.11 -21.42
CA MET A 671 -26.56 3.34 -20.50
C MET A 671 -25.92 1.99 -20.15
N ILE A 672 -26.12 1.56 -18.90
CA ILE A 672 -25.75 0.23 -18.42
C ILE A 672 -27.01 -0.64 -18.39
N ASP A 673 -26.96 -1.80 -19.04
CA ASP A 673 -28.01 -2.82 -19.17
C ASP A 673 -29.37 -2.29 -19.66
N ASN A 674 -29.39 -1.18 -20.41
CA ASN A 674 -30.61 -0.42 -20.76
C ASN A 674 -31.40 0.17 -19.58
N ILE A 675 -30.84 0.21 -18.37
CA ILE A 675 -31.57 0.58 -17.15
C ILE A 675 -31.06 1.90 -16.55
N CYS A 676 -29.74 2.11 -16.52
CA CYS A 676 -29.14 3.26 -15.83
C CYS A 676 -28.38 4.15 -16.81
N LYS A 677 -28.82 5.41 -16.98
CA LYS A 677 -28.10 6.42 -17.76
C LYS A 677 -26.94 7.00 -16.94
N VAL A 678 -25.73 6.96 -17.49
CA VAL A 678 -24.51 7.45 -16.85
C VAL A 678 -23.83 8.46 -17.77
N THR A 679 -23.33 9.53 -17.14
CA THR A 679 -22.52 10.57 -17.79
C THR A 679 -21.15 10.58 -17.14
N GLU A 680 -20.10 10.27 -17.88
CA GLU A 680 -18.72 10.31 -17.38
C GLU A 680 -17.93 11.46 -18.03
N SER A 681 -17.32 12.30 -17.20
CA SER A 681 -16.39 13.33 -17.67
C SER A 681 -15.06 12.70 -18.08
N LEU A 682 -14.59 13.02 -19.28
CA LEU A 682 -13.30 12.58 -19.83
C LEU A 682 -12.17 13.60 -19.56
N GLN A 683 -12.48 14.69 -18.85
CA GLN A 683 -11.50 15.72 -18.50
C GLN A 683 -10.40 15.17 -17.59
N ARG A 684 -9.15 15.47 -17.93
CA ARG A 684 -7.97 15.09 -17.14
C ARG A 684 -7.24 16.34 -16.67
N ASN A 685 -6.40 16.12 -15.67
CA ASN A 685 -5.42 17.12 -15.27
C ASN A 685 -4.18 16.95 -16.14
N GLY A 686 -3.70 18.03 -16.77
CA GLY A 686 -2.45 18.01 -17.52
C GLY A 686 -1.23 17.85 -16.61
N ALA A 687 -0.02 18.03 -17.16
CA ALA A 687 1.21 17.85 -16.40
C ALA A 687 1.27 18.73 -15.14
N ARG A 688 1.68 18.14 -14.00
CA ARG A 688 1.81 18.89 -12.75
C ARG A 688 2.89 19.97 -12.88
N LEU A 689 2.50 21.21 -12.67
CA LEU A 689 3.41 22.35 -12.69
C LEU A 689 4.19 22.41 -11.38
N ASN A 690 5.52 22.50 -11.47
CA ASN A 690 6.41 22.62 -10.29
C ASN A 690 7.43 23.78 -10.42
N ASN A 691 7.24 24.64 -11.41
CA ASN A 691 8.25 25.62 -11.82
C ASN A 691 8.36 26.82 -10.87
N THR A 692 7.26 27.27 -10.28
CA THR A 692 7.23 28.42 -9.34
C THR A 692 7.13 27.96 -7.89
N LYS A 693 7.47 28.83 -6.94
CA LYS A 693 7.34 28.56 -5.50
C LYS A 693 5.87 28.31 -5.10
N GLU A 694 4.95 29.07 -5.69
CA GLU A 694 3.51 28.89 -5.55
C GLU A 694 3.04 27.53 -6.09
N HIS A 695 3.55 27.12 -7.25
CA HIS A 695 3.26 25.80 -7.82
C HIS A 695 3.73 24.63 -6.94
N ARG A 696 4.83 24.82 -6.17
CA ARG A 696 5.33 23.81 -5.21
C ARG A 696 4.57 23.81 -3.89
N MET A 697 4.00 24.94 -3.49
CA MET A 697 3.17 25.07 -2.29
C MET A 697 1.73 24.56 -2.52
N GLY A 698 1.24 24.59 -3.77
CA GLY A 698 -0.07 24.06 -4.16
C GLY A 698 -0.01 22.84 -5.10
N ARG A 699 -1.17 22.44 -5.64
CA ARG A 699 -1.29 21.45 -6.72
C ARG A 699 -1.85 22.15 -7.95
N PHE A 700 -0.97 22.51 -8.88
CA PHE A 700 -1.34 23.15 -10.14
C PHE A 700 -0.99 22.21 -11.29
N TYR A 701 -1.85 22.19 -12.30
CA TYR A 701 -1.71 21.34 -13.48
C TYR A 701 -1.78 22.22 -14.73
N ALA A 702 -1.01 21.87 -15.75
CA ALA A 702 -1.16 22.44 -17.08
C ALA A 702 -2.54 22.05 -17.65
N PRO A 703 -3.08 22.81 -18.64
CA PRO A 703 -4.26 22.37 -19.38
C PRO A 703 -3.97 21.03 -20.07
N ASP A 704 -4.89 20.07 -19.94
CA ASP A 704 -4.85 18.82 -20.72
C ASP A 704 -5.39 19.09 -22.12
N LEU A 705 -4.54 18.83 -23.12
CA LEU A 705 -4.81 19.04 -24.54
C LEU A 705 -4.94 17.71 -25.30
N SER A 706 -4.81 16.56 -24.61
CA SER A 706 -4.75 15.22 -25.24
C SER A 706 -6.05 14.77 -25.91
N LEU A 707 -7.17 15.42 -25.60
CA LEU A 707 -8.48 15.20 -26.20
C LEU A 707 -9.00 16.44 -26.95
N GLU A 708 -8.09 17.32 -27.39
CA GLU A 708 -8.36 18.50 -28.20
C GLU A 708 -7.87 18.28 -29.64
N VAL A 709 -8.73 18.58 -30.62
CA VAL A 709 -8.43 18.50 -32.04
C VAL A 709 -8.55 19.89 -32.65
N ARG A 710 -7.48 20.38 -33.28
CA ARG A 710 -7.47 21.64 -34.03
C ARG A 710 -7.62 21.34 -35.51
N VAL A 711 -8.58 22.03 -36.12
CA VAL A 711 -8.96 21.87 -37.53
C VAL A 711 -8.48 23.09 -38.28
N ASN A 712 -7.52 22.90 -39.18
CA ASN A 712 -6.83 23.96 -39.91
C ASN A 712 -7.30 24.05 -41.38
N GLU A 713 -7.01 25.18 -42.03
CA GLU A 713 -7.10 25.26 -43.50
C GLU A 713 -6.13 24.28 -44.18
N PRO A 714 -6.35 23.87 -45.45
CA PRO A 714 -5.52 22.88 -46.13
C PRO A 714 -4.02 23.23 -46.13
N THR A 715 -3.19 22.36 -45.57
CA THR A 715 -1.74 22.59 -45.40
C THR A 715 -0.88 21.76 -46.38
N PRO A 716 0.39 22.12 -46.65
CA PRO A 716 1.28 21.30 -47.49
C PRO A 716 1.53 19.94 -46.83
N ARG A 717 1.51 18.84 -47.59
CA ARG A 717 1.74 17.49 -47.06
C ARG A 717 2.49 16.61 -48.06
N LEU A 718 3.65 16.10 -47.64
CA LEU A 718 4.41 15.11 -48.40
C LEU A 718 4.36 13.74 -47.71
N LEU A 719 3.96 12.72 -48.45
CA LEU A 719 4.19 11.33 -48.10
C LEU A 719 5.58 10.94 -48.58
N THR A 720 6.38 10.31 -47.73
CA THR A 720 7.70 9.82 -48.09
C THR A 720 7.77 8.33 -47.80
N ASN A 721 8.12 7.55 -48.83
CA ASN A 721 8.25 6.10 -48.76
C ASN A 721 9.69 5.70 -49.07
N LEU A 722 10.23 4.77 -48.28
CA LEU A 722 11.53 4.16 -48.49
C LEU A 722 11.35 2.88 -49.29
N GLU A 723 11.65 2.91 -50.58
CA GLU A 723 11.48 1.77 -51.49
C GLU A 723 12.77 0.97 -51.63
N CYS A 724 12.65 -0.35 -51.56
CA CYS A 724 13.77 -1.29 -51.65
C CYS A 724 14.85 -1.13 -50.56
N PHE A 725 14.60 -0.41 -49.46
CA PHE A 725 15.58 -0.32 -48.37
C PHE A 725 15.77 -1.69 -47.68
N PRO A 726 16.99 -2.25 -47.66
CA PRO A 726 17.25 -3.58 -47.14
C PRO A 726 17.22 -3.59 -45.61
N GLN A 727 16.70 -4.68 -45.02
CA GLN A 727 16.77 -4.91 -43.57
C GLN A 727 18.10 -5.54 -43.14
N ARG A 728 18.82 -6.16 -44.08
CA ARG A 728 20.12 -6.82 -43.85
C ARG A 728 21.06 -6.53 -45.01
N MET A 729 22.32 -6.26 -44.72
CA MET A 729 23.38 -6.03 -45.70
C MET A 729 24.70 -6.66 -45.23
N GLY A 730 25.60 -6.92 -46.17
CA GLY A 730 26.99 -7.26 -45.91
C GLY A 730 27.84 -6.01 -45.68
N LEU A 731 28.91 -6.15 -44.90
CA LEU A 731 29.92 -5.12 -44.72
C LEU A 731 30.58 -4.82 -46.08
N GLY A 732 30.50 -3.57 -46.51
CA GLY A 732 30.98 -3.14 -47.82
C GLY A 732 30.02 -3.39 -48.98
N GLU A 733 28.90 -4.09 -48.78
CA GLU A 733 27.92 -4.33 -49.84
C GLU A 733 27.28 -3.02 -50.29
N GLY A 734 27.20 -2.81 -51.60
CA GLY A 734 26.44 -1.71 -52.20
C GLY A 734 25.01 -2.13 -52.53
N TYR A 735 24.02 -1.30 -52.18
CA TYR A 735 22.61 -1.58 -52.46
C TYR A 735 21.90 -0.33 -52.97
N LEU A 736 21.29 -0.40 -54.15
CA LEU A 736 20.52 0.71 -54.73
C LEU A 736 19.06 0.65 -54.24
N ALA A 737 18.58 1.75 -53.70
CA ALA A 737 17.24 1.94 -53.17
C ALA A 737 16.68 3.30 -53.62
N HIS A 738 15.41 3.59 -53.33
CA HIS A 738 14.77 4.83 -53.77
C HIS A 738 13.99 5.48 -52.61
N ILE A 739 14.10 6.80 -52.50
CA ILE A 739 13.20 7.60 -51.64
C ILE A 739 12.14 8.20 -52.55
N ASN A 740 10.89 7.76 -52.37
CA ASN A 740 9.77 8.28 -53.13
C ASN A 740 9.00 9.31 -52.30
N ILE A 741 8.95 10.53 -52.83
CA ILE A 741 8.31 11.68 -52.20
C ILE A 741 7.08 12.04 -53.03
N GLN A 742 5.89 11.96 -52.45
CA GLN A 742 4.63 12.30 -53.10
C GLN A 742 3.94 13.45 -52.37
N ASN A 743 3.47 14.46 -53.09
CA ASN A 743 2.60 15.48 -52.51
C ASN A 743 1.16 14.94 -52.39
N ILE A 744 0.77 14.57 -51.18
CA ILE A 744 -0.59 14.09 -50.85
C ILE A 744 -1.50 15.22 -50.34
N GLY A 745 -0.94 16.42 -50.16
CA GLY A 745 -1.67 17.61 -49.73
C GLY A 745 -2.48 18.23 -50.87
N LYS A 746 -3.30 19.23 -50.51
CA LYS A 746 -4.14 19.98 -51.47
C LYS A 746 -3.46 21.25 -52.02
N VAL A 747 -2.20 21.52 -51.65
CA VAL A 747 -1.46 22.73 -52.01
C VAL A 747 -0.07 22.41 -52.59
N ASP A 748 0.45 23.31 -53.42
CA ASP A 748 1.80 23.21 -54.01
C ASP A 748 2.89 23.30 -52.93
N VAL A 749 3.96 22.52 -53.09
CA VAL A 749 5.09 22.42 -52.16
C VAL A 749 6.39 22.83 -52.87
N ASP A 750 7.21 23.66 -52.21
CA ASP A 750 8.54 24.07 -52.68
C ASP A 750 9.62 23.82 -51.59
N ASP A 751 10.90 24.03 -51.93
CA ASP A 751 12.06 23.90 -51.01
C ASP A 751 12.16 22.51 -50.36
N VAL A 752 12.02 21.45 -51.16
CA VAL A 752 12.07 20.06 -50.70
C VAL A 752 13.52 19.59 -50.62
N ARG A 753 14.01 19.39 -49.39
CA ARG A 753 15.38 18.99 -49.08
C ARG A 753 15.41 17.71 -48.25
N VAL A 754 16.35 16.82 -48.53
CA VAL A 754 16.53 15.55 -47.82
C VAL A 754 17.88 15.51 -47.12
N VAL A 755 17.88 15.10 -45.85
CA VAL A 755 19.11 14.92 -45.04
C VAL A 755 19.10 13.58 -44.30
N VAL A 756 20.29 13.06 -44.04
CA VAL A 756 20.53 11.75 -43.42
C VAL A 756 21.61 11.87 -42.35
N ASN A 757 21.45 11.17 -41.22
CA ASN A 757 22.45 11.18 -40.14
C ASN A 757 23.75 10.43 -40.45
N GLU A 758 23.70 9.30 -41.16
CA GLU A 758 24.85 8.41 -41.42
C GLU A 758 25.31 8.54 -42.89
N GLN A 759 26.04 9.60 -43.21
CA GLN A 759 26.50 9.88 -44.58
C GLN A 759 27.63 8.95 -45.07
N SER A 760 28.28 8.20 -44.18
CA SER A 760 29.19 7.10 -44.54
C SER A 760 28.45 5.89 -45.12
N PHE A 761 27.18 5.75 -44.74
CA PHE A 761 26.32 4.63 -45.11
C PHE A 761 25.41 4.95 -46.30
N VAL A 762 25.08 6.23 -46.52
CA VAL A 762 24.10 6.66 -47.53
C VAL A 762 24.65 7.74 -48.46
N ALA A 763 24.51 7.52 -49.76
CA ALA A 763 24.69 8.54 -50.79
C ALA A 763 23.34 8.81 -51.49
N LEU A 764 22.92 10.09 -51.47
CA LEU A 764 21.68 10.54 -52.11
C LEU A 764 21.96 11.05 -53.53
N GLY A 765 21.08 10.75 -54.48
CA GLY A 765 21.12 11.28 -55.84
C GLY A 765 22.26 10.73 -56.69
N VAL A 766 22.59 9.45 -56.51
CA VAL A 766 23.63 8.78 -57.32
C VAL A 766 23.17 8.57 -58.77
N ASP A 767 24.11 8.56 -59.72
CA ASP A 767 23.83 8.12 -61.08
C ASP A 767 23.61 6.60 -61.10
N GLU A 768 22.51 6.15 -61.72
CA GLU A 768 22.15 4.75 -61.83
C GLU A 768 22.99 4.00 -62.89
N ASN A 769 23.71 4.73 -63.75
CA ASN A 769 24.51 4.14 -64.82
C ASN A 769 25.94 3.80 -64.36
N ILE A 770 26.21 2.50 -64.16
CA ILE A 770 27.58 1.99 -63.96
C ILE A 770 28.24 1.85 -65.34
N SER A 771 29.33 2.59 -65.57
CA SER A 771 30.07 2.58 -66.84
C SER A 771 30.91 1.30 -67.02
N ASN A 772 31.14 0.91 -68.27
CA ASN A 772 31.91 -0.28 -68.67
C ASN A 772 33.36 -0.24 -68.15
N ALA A 773 33.93 -1.44 -67.90
CA ALA A 773 35.31 -1.60 -67.46
C ALA A 773 36.33 -1.00 -68.45
N GLN A 774 37.37 -0.37 -67.91
CA GLN A 774 38.41 0.33 -68.68
C GLN A 774 39.76 -0.43 -68.65
N GLU A 775 40.72 0.01 -69.48
CA GLU A 775 42.03 -0.65 -69.69
C GLU A 775 43.25 0.07 -69.05
N THR A 776 43.13 1.33 -68.57
CA THR A 776 44.22 2.07 -67.87
C THR A 776 44.37 1.77 -66.37
N SER A 777 45.44 1.11 -65.93
CA SER A 777 45.64 0.67 -64.52
C SER A 777 45.70 1.76 -63.42
N THR A 778 45.70 3.05 -63.78
CA THR A 778 45.79 4.20 -62.85
C THR A 778 44.85 5.32 -63.27
N GLU A 779 44.15 5.92 -62.29
CA GLU A 779 43.28 7.10 -62.47
C GLU A 779 43.62 8.20 -61.45
N GLN A 780 43.40 9.46 -61.84
CA GLN A 780 43.60 10.62 -60.98
C GLN A 780 42.26 11.32 -60.73
N SER A 781 42.01 11.68 -59.48
CA SER A 781 40.80 12.40 -59.07
C SER A 781 41.14 13.54 -58.12
N ARG A 782 40.62 14.73 -58.40
CA ARG A 782 40.75 15.90 -57.51
C ARG A 782 39.60 15.89 -56.50
N ILE A 783 39.93 15.85 -55.21
CA ILE A 783 38.93 15.76 -54.14
C ILE A 783 39.01 16.93 -53.16
N GLU A 784 37.89 17.24 -52.52
CA GLU A 784 37.87 18.12 -51.36
C GLU A 784 38.55 17.46 -50.17
N ASN A 785 39.65 18.05 -49.70
CA ASN A 785 40.46 17.49 -48.64
C ASN A 785 39.92 17.83 -47.23
N THR A 786 38.60 17.85 -47.04
CA THR A 786 37.94 18.31 -45.80
C THR A 786 37.23 17.17 -45.07
N LEU A 787 36.94 17.37 -43.77
CA LEU A 787 36.13 16.45 -42.96
C LEU A 787 34.66 16.86 -42.84
N ARG A 788 34.18 17.84 -43.62
CA ARG A 788 32.78 18.34 -43.53
C ARG A 788 31.76 17.32 -44.03
N SER A 789 30.58 17.22 -43.41
CA SER A 789 29.45 16.45 -43.97
C SER A 789 28.98 17.01 -45.33
N SER A 790 28.48 16.15 -46.21
CA SER A 790 27.83 16.52 -47.48
C SER A 790 26.60 17.40 -47.23
N ALA A 791 26.34 18.34 -48.15
CA ALA A 791 25.18 19.22 -48.07
C ALA A 791 23.85 18.44 -48.21
N PRO A 792 22.72 18.97 -47.70
CA PRO A 792 21.40 18.39 -47.93
C PRO A 792 21.09 18.25 -49.42
N TYR A 793 20.44 17.16 -49.80
CA TYR A 793 20.03 16.92 -51.18
C TYR A 793 18.79 17.74 -51.50
N ASP A 794 18.90 18.66 -52.46
CA ASP A 794 17.78 19.46 -52.97
C ASP A 794 17.24 18.82 -54.24
N ILE A 795 15.92 18.59 -54.30
CA ILE A 795 15.29 17.99 -55.49
C ILE A 795 15.22 18.97 -56.67
N GLY A 796 15.42 20.27 -56.43
CA GLY A 796 15.52 21.31 -57.45
C GLY A 796 14.22 21.64 -58.19
N LYS A 797 13.06 21.19 -57.70
CA LYS A 797 11.74 21.43 -58.30
C LYS A 797 10.61 21.49 -57.28
N ASP A 798 9.53 22.16 -57.64
CA ASP A 798 8.29 22.19 -56.86
C ASP A 798 7.44 20.93 -57.11
N LEU A 799 6.63 20.51 -56.13
CA LEU A 799 5.69 19.39 -56.25
C LEU A 799 4.24 19.87 -56.13
N LYS A 800 3.44 19.69 -57.19
CA LYS A 800 1.99 19.96 -57.16
C LYS A 800 1.23 18.82 -56.47
N PRO A 801 -0.01 19.04 -56.00
CA PRO A 801 -0.86 17.96 -55.48
C PRO A 801 -0.90 16.74 -56.43
N GLY A 802 -0.54 15.57 -55.92
CA GLY A 802 -0.43 14.31 -56.66
C GLY A 802 0.93 14.04 -57.29
N ASP A 803 1.82 15.03 -57.44
CA ASP A 803 3.15 14.84 -58.02
C ASP A 803 4.00 13.92 -57.15
N THR A 804 4.81 13.09 -57.80
CA THR A 804 5.78 12.19 -57.16
C THR A 804 7.19 12.44 -57.70
N HIS A 805 8.19 12.34 -56.84
CA HIS A 805 9.60 12.40 -57.20
C HIS A 805 10.37 11.27 -56.50
N SER A 806 11.18 10.55 -57.27
CA SER A 806 12.03 9.47 -56.78
C SER A 806 13.47 9.95 -56.73
N ILE A 807 14.13 9.71 -55.60
CA ILE A 807 15.55 10.02 -55.39
C ILE A 807 16.29 8.68 -55.30
N PRO A 808 17.24 8.39 -56.22
CA PRO A 808 18.06 7.19 -56.12
C PRO A 808 19.02 7.31 -54.93
N VAL A 809 19.13 6.23 -54.16
CA VAL A 809 19.92 6.16 -52.92
C VAL A 809 20.81 4.94 -52.97
N LEU A 810 22.12 5.15 -52.87
CA LEU A 810 23.06 4.05 -52.72
C LEU A 810 23.39 3.88 -51.24
N LEU A 811 23.13 2.69 -50.72
CA LEU A 811 23.41 2.27 -49.35
C LEU A 811 24.68 1.42 -49.34
N ARG A 812 25.53 1.60 -48.32
CA ARG A 812 26.75 0.80 -48.13
C ARG A 812 27.00 0.49 -46.67
N GLY A 813 27.08 -0.80 -46.33
CA GLY A 813 27.45 -1.25 -44.98
C GLY A 813 28.84 -0.76 -44.57
N ASP A 814 28.94 0.13 -43.59
CA ASP A 814 30.21 0.74 -43.18
C ASP A 814 30.82 0.10 -41.91
N ASN A 815 29.99 -0.42 -41.00
CA ASN A 815 30.38 -1.10 -39.77
C ASN A 815 29.38 -2.21 -39.42
N VAL A 816 29.88 -3.32 -38.87
CA VAL A 816 29.05 -4.46 -38.44
C VAL A 816 28.09 -4.07 -37.31
N GLY A 817 26.85 -4.56 -37.39
CA GLY A 817 25.81 -4.39 -36.38
C GLY A 817 24.57 -3.68 -36.91
N LYS A 818 23.61 -3.44 -36.00
CA LYS A 818 22.37 -2.72 -36.32
C LYS A 818 22.62 -1.22 -36.38
N LYS A 819 22.31 -0.62 -37.53
CA LYS A 819 22.39 0.82 -37.78
C LYS A 819 20.99 1.42 -37.94
N ALA A 820 20.79 2.58 -37.32
CA ALA A 820 19.54 3.33 -37.37
C ALA A 820 19.71 4.55 -38.27
N LEU A 821 19.10 4.48 -39.43
CA LEU A 821 19.08 5.51 -40.45
C LEU A 821 17.95 6.50 -40.17
N HIS A 822 18.33 7.71 -39.77
CA HIS A 822 17.39 8.81 -39.53
C HIS A 822 17.40 9.70 -40.77
N LEU A 823 16.24 9.79 -41.41
CA LEU A 823 16.01 10.62 -42.59
C LEU A 823 15.07 11.77 -42.24
N ILE A 824 15.37 12.94 -42.77
CA ILE A 824 14.47 14.08 -42.73
C ILE A 824 14.20 14.58 -44.15
N VAL A 825 12.93 14.77 -44.48
CA VAL A 825 12.48 15.54 -45.64
C VAL A 825 11.91 16.86 -45.13
N VAL A 826 12.57 17.97 -45.43
CA VAL A 826 12.10 19.32 -45.14
C VAL A 826 11.44 19.89 -46.39
N TYR A 827 10.32 20.58 -46.23
CA TYR A 827 9.57 21.18 -47.34
C TYR A 827 8.73 22.35 -46.82
N LYS A 828 8.25 23.25 -47.69
CA LYS A 828 7.31 24.30 -47.26
C LYS A 828 6.22 24.51 -48.31
N GLN A 829 5.16 25.23 -47.93
CA GLN A 829 4.11 25.58 -48.88
C GLN A 829 4.65 26.62 -49.85
N LYS A 830 4.41 26.43 -51.15
CA LYS A 830 4.66 27.47 -52.14
C LYS A 830 3.73 28.67 -51.87
N PRO A 831 4.24 29.84 -51.48
CA PRO A 831 3.41 30.91 -50.94
C PRO A 831 2.48 31.51 -52.01
N LYS A 832 1.20 31.74 -51.66
CA LYS A 832 0.27 32.56 -52.47
C LYS A 832 0.39 34.06 -52.15
N LYS A 833 0.77 34.43 -50.91
CA LYS A 833 1.14 35.78 -50.43
C LYS A 833 2.15 35.65 -49.26
N SER A 834 2.96 36.68 -49.06
CA SER A 834 4.27 36.70 -48.37
C SER A 834 4.32 36.48 -46.84
N HIS A 835 3.40 35.77 -46.21
CA HIS A 835 3.32 35.78 -44.73
C HIS A 835 3.51 34.48 -43.96
N GLU A 836 3.67 33.32 -44.60
CA GLU A 836 4.05 32.10 -43.86
C GLU A 836 5.18 31.37 -44.58
N ASN A 837 6.32 31.26 -43.89
CA ASN A 837 7.57 30.73 -44.42
C ASN A 837 8.06 29.57 -43.52
N HIS A 838 7.12 28.80 -42.97
CA HIS A 838 7.41 27.70 -42.05
C HIS A 838 7.65 26.42 -42.83
N HIS A 839 8.82 25.84 -42.63
CA HIS A 839 9.14 24.51 -43.15
C HIS A 839 8.44 23.44 -42.33
N LYS A 840 7.78 22.53 -43.01
CA LYS A 840 7.35 21.24 -42.49
C LYS A 840 8.47 20.20 -42.63
N VAL A 841 8.39 19.20 -41.77
CA VAL A 841 9.40 18.15 -41.63
C VAL A 841 8.70 16.79 -41.67
N ASN A 842 9.17 15.88 -42.50
CA ASN A 842 8.80 14.46 -42.47
C ASN A 842 10.01 13.66 -41.96
N ARG A 843 9.84 12.97 -40.82
CA ARG A 843 10.89 12.19 -40.16
C ARG A 843 10.71 10.70 -40.47
N LEU A 844 11.76 10.06 -40.98
CA LEU A 844 11.77 8.63 -41.28
C LEU A 844 12.89 7.93 -40.51
N LEU A 845 12.61 6.71 -40.05
CA LEU A 845 13.58 5.84 -39.39
C LEU A 845 13.59 4.48 -40.07
N HIS A 846 14.76 4.06 -40.55
CA HIS A 846 15.00 2.72 -41.08
C HIS A 846 16.11 2.03 -40.30
N VAL A 847 15.97 0.73 -40.03
CA VAL A 847 16.99 -0.04 -39.31
C VAL A 847 17.51 -1.16 -40.19
N VAL A 848 18.83 -1.22 -40.34
CA VAL A 848 19.53 -2.21 -41.16
C VAL A 848 20.55 -2.97 -40.30
N ASP A 849 20.62 -4.29 -40.46
CA ASP A 849 21.58 -5.18 -39.81
C ASP A 849 22.75 -5.49 -40.77
N ILE A 850 23.93 -4.94 -40.49
CA ILE A 850 25.13 -5.12 -41.31
C ILE A 850 25.96 -6.29 -40.75
N ARG A 851 26.30 -7.26 -41.59
CA ARG A 851 27.05 -8.47 -41.21
C ARG A 851 28.40 -8.53 -41.91
N PRO A 852 29.44 -9.11 -41.29
CA PRO A 852 30.75 -9.22 -41.95
C PRO A 852 30.65 -10.12 -43.19
N VAL A 853 31.47 -9.84 -44.22
CA VAL A 853 31.51 -10.61 -45.48
C VAL A 853 32.89 -11.17 -45.74
N VAL A 854 33.89 -10.29 -45.78
CA VAL A 854 35.30 -10.65 -45.79
C VAL A 854 36.01 -9.97 -44.63
N GLU A 855 36.95 -10.66 -44.02
CA GLU A 855 37.91 -10.07 -43.09
C GLU A 855 39.22 -9.83 -43.85
N VAL A 856 39.74 -8.60 -43.81
CA VAL A 856 40.97 -8.22 -44.51
C VAL A 856 41.99 -7.74 -43.50
N LYS A 857 43.13 -8.44 -43.43
CA LYS A 857 44.31 -8.04 -42.65
C LYS A 857 45.38 -7.56 -43.60
N LEU A 858 45.96 -6.40 -43.30
CA LEU A 858 47.02 -5.80 -44.09
C LEU A 858 48.28 -5.68 -43.24
N ALA A 859 49.38 -6.23 -43.74
CA ALA A 859 50.73 -5.96 -43.26
C ALA A 859 51.48 -5.16 -44.31
N ALA A 860 52.21 -4.12 -43.89
CA ALA A 860 53.08 -3.34 -44.75
C ALA A 860 54.46 -3.23 -44.13
N GLN A 861 55.50 -3.41 -44.94
CA GLN A 861 56.88 -3.26 -44.52
C GLN A 861 57.71 -2.57 -45.61
N PRO A 862 58.74 -1.78 -45.26
CA PRO A 862 59.67 -1.27 -46.26
C PRO A 862 60.28 -2.42 -47.07
N SER A 863 60.32 -2.29 -48.40
CA SER A 863 60.84 -3.33 -49.28
C SER A 863 62.36 -3.46 -49.14
N LYS A 864 62.85 -4.70 -49.10
CA LYS A 864 64.30 -5.00 -49.07
C LYS A 864 64.92 -5.06 -50.46
N MET A 865 64.09 -5.24 -51.49
CA MET A 865 64.52 -5.50 -52.87
C MET A 865 64.54 -4.23 -53.73
N GLN A 866 63.55 -3.35 -53.53
CA GLN A 866 63.41 -2.11 -54.30
C GLN A 866 63.33 -0.91 -53.36
N ILE A 867 64.27 0.00 -53.59
CA ILE A 867 64.51 1.17 -52.77
C ILE A 867 63.30 2.12 -52.83
N GLY A 868 62.87 2.65 -51.68
CA GLY A 868 61.77 3.61 -51.63
C GLY A 868 60.38 3.03 -51.93
N SER A 869 60.23 1.71 -51.85
CA SER A 869 58.96 1.00 -52.00
C SER A 869 58.60 0.22 -50.72
N TYR A 870 57.33 -0.16 -50.58
CA TYR A 870 56.84 -1.00 -49.48
C TYR A 870 56.25 -2.29 -50.04
N ASP A 871 56.56 -3.41 -49.39
CA ASP A 871 55.92 -4.70 -49.65
C ASP A 871 54.64 -4.78 -48.78
N LEU A 872 53.48 -4.96 -49.42
CA LEU A 872 52.19 -5.13 -48.77
C LEU A 872 51.75 -6.59 -48.90
N SER A 873 51.26 -7.15 -47.80
CA SER A 873 50.70 -8.50 -47.72
C SER A 873 49.27 -8.41 -47.18
N LEU A 874 48.30 -8.81 -48.00
CA LEU A 874 46.89 -8.95 -47.66
C LEU A 874 46.58 -10.39 -47.31
N GLU A 875 45.99 -10.61 -46.14
CA GLU A 875 45.29 -11.85 -45.81
C GLU A 875 43.78 -11.56 -45.89
N ILE A 876 43.08 -12.32 -46.75
CA ILE A 876 41.65 -12.14 -47.02
C ILE A 876 40.94 -13.44 -46.64
N GLU A 877 40.00 -13.35 -45.71
CA GLU A 877 39.23 -14.48 -45.20
C GLU A 877 37.75 -14.32 -45.54
N ASN A 878 37.11 -15.39 -46.04
CA ASN A 878 35.66 -15.44 -46.17
C ASN A 878 35.02 -15.85 -44.84
N VAL A 879 34.20 -14.97 -44.25
CA VAL A 879 33.57 -15.19 -42.94
C VAL A 879 32.06 -15.46 -43.05
N VAL A 880 31.54 -15.71 -44.25
CA VAL A 880 30.12 -16.00 -44.49
C VAL A 880 29.89 -17.49 -44.72
N PRO A 881 29.16 -18.19 -43.83
CA PRO A 881 28.83 -19.60 -43.99
C PRO A 881 28.13 -19.89 -45.33
N ASP A 882 28.41 -21.07 -45.90
CA ASP A 882 27.78 -21.60 -47.11
C ASP A 882 27.87 -20.67 -48.35
N SER A 883 28.90 -19.82 -48.40
CA SER A 883 29.12 -18.86 -49.49
C SER A 883 30.39 -19.14 -50.28
N GLN A 884 30.42 -18.67 -51.52
CA GLN A 884 31.63 -18.53 -52.32
C GLN A 884 31.85 -17.06 -52.65
N ILE A 885 33.05 -16.55 -52.34
CA ILE A 885 33.43 -15.17 -52.56
C ILE A 885 34.58 -15.10 -53.56
N GLU A 886 34.38 -14.35 -54.63
CA GLU A 886 35.40 -13.99 -55.62
C GLU A 886 35.97 -12.61 -55.28
N ILE A 887 37.30 -12.48 -55.23
CA ILE A 887 37.96 -11.17 -55.12
C ILE A 887 38.28 -10.68 -56.53
N THR A 888 37.63 -9.60 -56.95
CA THR A 888 37.64 -9.15 -58.36
C THR A 888 38.69 -8.09 -58.66
N GLN A 889 39.00 -7.25 -57.67
CA GLN A 889 39.92 -6.12 -57.81
C GLN A 889 40.51 -5.72 -56.45
N VAL A 890 41.81 -5.42 -56.42
CA VAL A 890 42.46 -4.73 -55.30
C VAL A 890 42.90 -3.36 -55.79
N SER A 891 42.46 -2.30 -55.13
CA SER A 891 42.84 -0.93 -55.49
C SER A 891 43.60 -0.26 -54.35
N PHE A 892 44.60 0.53 -54.70
CA PHE A 892 45.35 1.35 -53.77
C PHE A 892 45.12 2.82 -54.09
N VAL A 893 44.60 3.58 -53.12
CA VAL A 893 44.25 5.00 -53.28
C VAL A 893 45.13 5.85 -52.38
N SER A 894 45.93 6.73 -52.96
CA SER A 894 46.88 7.59 -52.22
C SER A 894 47.22 8.86 -53.01
N PRO A 895 47.58 9.97 -52.34
CA PRO A 895 48.09 11.14 -53.04
C PRO A 895 49.46 10.94 -53.70
N ALA A 896 50.33 10.06 -53.15
CA ALA A 896 51.74 9.98 -53.55
C ALA A 896 52.24 8.58 -53.94
N TRP A 897 51.45 7.54 -53.69
CA TRP A 897 51.89 6.15 -53.80
C TRP A 897 50.97 5.35 -54.73
N LYS A 898 51.53 4.47 -55.57
CA LYS A 898 50.78 3.58 -56.46
C LYS A 898 51.12 2.12 -56.17
N CYS A 899 50.15 1.21 -56.32
CA CYS A 899 50.41 -0.23 -56.23
C CYS A 899 50.95 -0.81 -57.54
N ILE A 900 51.85 -1.77 -57.41
CA ILE A 900 52.47 -2.53 -58.50
C ILE A 900 52.47 -4.01 -58.13
N GLY A 901 52.01 -4.83 -59.06
CA GLY A 901 52.04 -6.28 -58.93
C GLY A 901 51.04 -6.92 -59.88
N GLU A 902 50.94 -8.24 -59.78
CA GLU A 902 49.89 -9.02 -60.44
C GLU A 902 48.94 -9.59 -59.38
N MET A 903 47.66 -9.59 -59.68
CA MET A 903 46.64 -10.17 -58.81
C MET A 903 46.47 -11.65 -59.11
N LYS A 904 46.49 -12.49 -58.07
CA LYS A 904 46.14 -13.91 -58.17
C LYS A 904 44.63 -14.05 -58.39
N ASP A 905 44.21 -15.12 -59.05
CA ASP A 905 42.81 -15.52 -59.08
C ASP A 905 42.42 -16.06 -57.69
N ILE A 906 41.49 -15.39 -57.01
CA ILE A 906 41.15 -15.66 -55.60
C ILE A 906 39.65 -15.93 -55.50
N ASN A 907 39.32 -17.20 -55.25
CA ASN A 907 37.97 -17.69 -54.96
C ASN A 907 38.00 -18.40 -53.60
N LEU A 908 37.18 -17.94 -52.65
CA LEU A 908 37.20 -18.34 -51.25
C LEU A 908 35.90 -19.04 -50.85
N ALA A 909 35.96 -20.29 -50.40
CA ALA A 909 34.87 -20.91 -49.64
C ALA A 909 34.86 -20.39 -48.20
N PHE A 910 33.84 -20.75 -47.42
CA PHE A 910 33.74 -20.35 -46.02
C PHE A 910 34.99 -20.77 -45.21
N GLU A 911 35.55 -19.84 -44.43
CA GLU A 911 36.79 -19.97 -43.64
C GLU A 911 38.08 -20.16 -44.46
N ASP A 912 38.02 -20.09 -45.79
CA ASP A 912 39.23 -20.05 -46.61
C ASP A 912 39.95 -18.70 -46.45
N ILE A 913 41.28 -18.76 -46.38
CA ILE A 913 42.18 -17.60 -46.29
C ILE A 913 43.09 -17.56 -47.52
N ALA A 914 43.05 -16.46 -48.28
CA ALA A 914 44.00 -16.19 -49.36
C ALA A 914 45.02 -15.12 -48.96
N LYS A 915 46.24 -15.27 -49.49
CA LYS A 915 47.33 -14.29 -49.35
C LYS A 915 47.68 -13.63 -50.69
N GLN A 916 47.50 -12.32 -50.78
CA GLN A 916 47.89 -11.48 -51.92
C GLN A 916 49.02 -10.54 -51.50
N GLU A 917 50.15 -10.62 -52.20
CA GLU A 917 51.30 -9.74 -51.98
C GLU A 917 51.46 -8.81 -53.19
N PHE A 918 51.76 -7.54 -52.94
CA PHE A 918 52.06 -6.55 -53.97
C PHE A 918 52.95 -5.45 -53.39
N LYS A 919 53.56 -4.66 -54.26
CA LYS A 919 54.39 -3.51 -53.85
C LYS A 919 53.63 -2.22 -53.99
N VAL A 920 53.99 -1.22 -53.20
CA VAL A 920 53.63 0.18 -53.44
C VAL A 920 54.90 1.01 -53.57
N GLU A 921 54.95 1.87 -54.58
CA GLU A 921 56.07 2.76 -54.83
C GLU A 921 55.60 4.20 -55.02
N PHE A 922 56.55 5.13 -54.94
CA PHE A 922 56.30 6.54 -55.19
C PHE A 922 55.91 6.75 -56.66
N THR A 923 54.87 7.54 -56.90
CA THR A 923 54.42 7.85 -58.26
C THR A 923 55.12 9.08 -58.83
N GLU A 924 55.38 9.06 -60.14
CA GLU A 924 55.92 10.21 -60.87
C GLU A 924 54.91 11.37 -60.95
N ASP A 925 53.62 11.05 -60.79
CA ASP A 925 52.51 12.00 -60.83
C ASP A 925 52.34 12.80 -59.52
N PHE A 926 53.17 12.57 -58.49
CA PHE A 926 53.02 13.24 -57.20
C PHE A 926 53.43 14.70 -57.26
N ASN A 927 52.51 15.60 -56.90
CA ASN A 927 52.80 17.02 -56.73
C ASN A 927 53.25 17.35 -55.30
N VAL A 928 54.56 17.54 -55.13
CA VAL A 928 55.17 17.91 -53.84
C VAL A 928 54.65 19.26 -53.31
N GLU A 929 54.38 20.23 -54.20
CA GLU A 929 53.94 21.57 -53.81
C GLU A 929 52.53 21.55 -53.16
N ASP A 930 51.60 20.80 -53.75
CA ASP A 930 50.22 20.64 -53.22
C ASP A 930 50.25 20.00 -51.82
N SER A 931 51.15 19.04 -51.60
CA SER A 931 51.30 18.40 -50.31
C SER A 931 51.96 19.31 -49.26
N LEU A 932 52.97 20.11 -49.65
CA LEU A 932 53.58 21.11 -48.77
C LEU A 932 52.59 22.20 -48.39
N GLN A 933 51.70 22.59 -49.31
CA GLN A 933 50.62 23.54 -49.05
C GLN A 933 49.64 22.98 -48.00
N THR A 934 49.24 21.71 -48.13
CA THR A 934 48.37 21.03 -47.15
C THR A 934 49.01 20.97 -45.77
N GLN A 935 50.30 20.60 -45.70
CA GLN A 935 51.05 20.54 -44.43
C GLN A 935 51.18 21.93 -43.79
N THR A 936 51.49 22.95 -44.59
CA THR A 936 51.62 24.34 -44.11
C THR A 936 50.29 24.89 -43.62
N TYR A 937 49.19 24.63 -44.34
CA TYR A 937 47.84 24.99 -43.94
C TYR A 937 47.50 24.43 -42.55
N MET A 938 47.76 23.13 -42.33
CA MET A 938 47.49 22.49 -41.03
C MET A 938 48.32 23.12 -39.91
N ILE A 939 49.62 23.38 -40.15
CA ILE A 939 50.50 24.01 -39.16
C ILE A 939 49.98 25.39 -38.76
N ASP A 940 49.63 26.20 -39.76
CA ASP A 940 49.16 27.57 -39.55
C ASP A 940 47.80 27.59 -38.84
N LYS A 941 46.83 26.79 -39.30
CA LYS A 941 45.49 26.74 -38.71
C LYS A 941 45.47 26.15 -37.30
N MET A 942 46.29 25.13 -37.03
CA MET A 942 46.45 24.61 -35.68
C MET A 942 47.11 25.66 -34.76
N ALA A 943 48.09 26.42 -35.26
CA ALA A 943 48.69 27.50 -34.50
C ALA A 943 47.68 28.64 -34.20
N GLU A 944 46.86 29.06 -35.17
CA GLU A 944 45.77 30.04 -34.98
C GLU A 944 44.77 29.57 -33.92
N TYR A 945 44.33 28.30 -33.97
CA TYR A 945 43.42 27.73 -32.98
C TYR A 945 44.00 27.77 -31.56
N LEU A 946 45.28 27.40 -31.41
CA LEU A 946 46.00 27.43 -30.13
C LEU A 946 46.25 28.86 -29.63
N GLN A 947 46.44 29.83 -30.52
CA GLN A 947 46.54 31.26 -30.21
C GLN A 947 45.19 31.86 -29.80
N GLY A 948 44.11 31.26 -30.27
CA GLY A 948 42.77 31.48 -29.77
C GLY A 948 41.80 32.17 -30.73
N ASP A 949 42.16 32.20 -32.01
CA ASP A 949 41.35 32.72 -33.09
C ASP A 949 40.14 31.79 -33.38
N ASN A 950 39.08 32.36 -33.94
CA ASN A 950 37.91 31.60 -34.38
C ASN A 950 38.20 30.98 -35.74
N ILE A 951 38.15 29.64 -35.82
CA ILE A 951 38.40 28.90 -37.05
C ILE A 951 37.04 28.49 -37.65
N THR A 952 36.53 29.26 -38.62
CA THR A 952 35.24 28.94 -39.28
C THR A 952 35.16 29.24 -40.78
N GLU A 953 36.16 29.90 -41.37
CA GLU A 953 36.00 30.47 -42.73
C GLU A 953 36.60 29.61 -43.85
N ASN A 954 37.73 28.93 -43.62
CA ASN A 954 38.47 28.20 -44.65
C ASN A 954 38.57 26.70 -44.33
N TYR A 955 38.75 25.88 -45.37
CA TYR A 955 38.94 24.44 -45.29
C TYR A 955 40.32 24.04 -45.84
N PRO A 956 40.83 22.84 -45.51
CA PRO A 956 42.07 22.36 -46.10
C PRO A 956 42.03 22.37 -47.63
N PRO A 957 43.16 22.68 -48.30
CA PRO A 957 43.22 22.79 -49.75
C PRO A 957 42.88 21.44 -50.43
N PRO A 958 42.20 21.43 -51.58
CA PRO A 958 41.92 20.22 -52.35
C PRO A 958 43.20 19.45 -52.70
N VAL A 959 43.09 18.13 -52.84
CA VAL A 959 44.22 17.25 -53.12
C VAL A 959 43.92 16.33 -54.30
N ASN A 960 44.93 16.01 -55.10
CA ASN A 960 44.84 14.98 -56.12
C ASN A 960 45.13 13.62 -55.48
N VAL A 961 44.24 12.66 -55.67
CA VAL A 961 44.43 11.26 -55.27
C VAL A 961 44.55 10.38 -56.51
N ILE A 962 45.49 9.45 -56.44
CA ILE A 962 45.72 8.45 -57.47
C ILE A 962 45.10 7.15 -56.98
N SER A 963 44.22 6.56 -57.79
CA SER A 963 43.77 5.19 -57.60
C SER A 963 44.53 4.30 -58.59
N SER A 964 45.18 3.27 -58.06
CA SER A 964 45.92 2.27 -58.83
C SER A 964 45.30 0.91 -58.61
N HIS A 965 45.20 0.08 -59.64
CA HIS A 965 44.38 -1.13 -59.62
C HIS A 965 45.17 -2.39 -59.97
N LEU A 966 44.93 -3.46 -59.22
CA LEU A 966 45.36 -4.83 -59.49
C LEU A 966 44.11 -5.66 -59.82
N THR A 967 44.12 -6.35 -60.96
CA THR A 967 43.05 -7.26 -61.39
C THR A 967 43.64 -8.43 -62.16
N HIS A 968 42.99 -9.60 -62.06
CA HIS A 968 43.34 -10.76 -62.89
C HIS A 968 42.86 -10.61 -64.35
N SER A 969 41.75 -9.88 -64.58
CA SER A 969 41.06 -9.86 -65.88
C SER A 969 41.54 -8.79 -66.89
N LYS A 970 42.58 -8.02 -66.52
CA LYS A 970 43.08 -6.80 -67.22
C LYS A 970 42.07 -5.67 -67.40
N LYS A 971 40.79 -5.87 -67.02
CA LYS A 971 39.74 -4.88 -67.00
C LYS A 971 39.43 -4.51 -65.56
N TYR A 972 39.45 -3.23 -65.22
CA TYR A 972 39.11 -2.75 -63.87
C TYR A 972 37.86 -1.86 -63.92
N ILE A 973 37.21 -1.76 -62.76
CA ILE A 973 36.11 -0.83 -62.52
C ILE A 973 36.74 0.48 -62.04
N PRO A 974 36.65 1.59 -62.82
CA PRO A 974 37.15 2.88 -62.39
C PRO A 974 36.45 3.30 -61.09
N THR A 975 37.21 3.62 -60.05
CA THR A 975 36.59 4.07 -58.80
C THR A 975 35.95 5.43 -59.02
N SER A 976 36.61 6.32 -59.78
CA SER A 976 36.14 7.69 -60.05
C SER A 976 34.79 7.81 -60.78
N GLN A 977 34.42 6.80 -61.58
CA GLN A 977 33.20 6.80 -62.41
C GLN A 977 32.03 6.05 -61.78
N THR A 978 32.20 5.56 -60.56
CA THR A 978 31.16 4.83 -59.83
C THR A 978 30.80 5.58 -58.55
N GLY A 979 29.57 5.38 -58.04
CA GLY A 979 29.18 5.84 -56.70
C GLY A 979 30.13 5.34 -55.58
N LEU A 980 30.95 4.33 -55.89
CA LEU A 980 31.97 3.73 -55.04
C LEU A 980 32.98 4.75 -54.52
N PHE A 981 33.52 5.64 -55.37
CA PHE A 981 34.54 6.60 -54.92
C PHE A 981 33.98 7.61 -53.94
N HIS A 982 32.77 8.13 -54.20
CA HIS A 982 32.07 8.98 -53.23
C HIS A 982 31.86 8.24 -51.90
N MET A 983 31.43 6.97 -51.93
CA MET A 983 31.26 6.14 -50.74
C MET A 983 32.57 5.83 -50.00
N MET A 984 33.67 5.65 -50.73
CA MET A 984 35.00 5.49 -50.15
C MET A 984 35.43 6.75 -49.43
N MET A 985 35.24 7.91 -50.06
CA MET A 985 35.55 9.21 -49.45
C MET A 985 34.69 9.49 -48.22
N SER A 986 33.39 9.18 -48.25
CA SER A 986 32.50 9.30 -47.09
C SER A 986 32.89 8.34 -45.95
N ALA A 987 33.21 7.09 -46.27
CA ALA A 987 33.67 6.13 -45.26
C ALA A 987 35.02 6.53 -44.65
N ARG A 988 35.97 6.98 -45.47
CA ARG A 988 37.23 7.54 -44.99
C ARG A 988 36.99 8.74 -44.08
N ARG A 989 36.11 9.65 -44.48
CA ARG A 989 35.76 10.85 -43.69
C ARG A 989 35.24 10.47 -42.31
N TYR A 990 34.33 9.50 -42.24
CA TYR A 990 33.81 8.97 -40.98
C TYR A 990 34.91 8.32 -40.12
N LEU A 991 35.73 7.43 -40.70
CA LEU A 991 36.84 6.80 -39.97
C LEU A 991 37.83 7.84 -39.44
N ARG A 992 38.13 8.85 -40.26
CA ARG A 992 39.04 9.96 -39.91
C ARG A 992 38.47 10.84 -38.80
N GLN A 993 37.18 11.18 -38.87
CA GLN A 993 36.46 11.88 -37.80
C GLN A 993 36.46 11.09 -36.50
N MET A 994 36.26 9.77 -36.55
CA MET A 994 36.35 8.91 -35.37
C MET A 994 37.75 8.94 -34.77
N THR A 995 38.78 8.71 -35.58
CA THR A 995 40.19 8.75 -35.14
C THR A 995 40.53 10.10 -34.50
N PHE A 996 40.20 11.22 -35.14
CA PHE A 996 40.47 12.55 -34.55
C PHE A 996 39.58 12.87 -33.35
N GLY A 997 38.35 12.36 -33.28
CA GLY A 997 37.51 12.44 -32.08
C GLY A 997 38.14 11.73 -30.88
N TYR A 998 38.88 10.63 -31.11
CA TYR A 998 39.64 9.94 -30.07
C TYR A 998 40.97 10.63 -29.72
N GLU A 999 41.71 11.11 -30.73
CA GLU A 999 43.00 11.79 -30.53
C GLU A 999 42.87 13.21 -29.95
N PHE A 1000 41.85 13.97 -30.37
CA PHE A 1000 41.65 15.39 -30.07
C PHE A 1000 40.29 15.69 -29.42
N LYS A 1001 40.09 15.19 -28.20
CA LYS A 1001 38.82 15.32 -27.47
C LYS A 1001 38.47 16.75 -27.09
N SER A 1002 39.47 17.63 -26.98
CA SER A 1002 39.24 19.02 -26.58
C SER A 1002 38.88 19.94 -27.75
N ILE A 1003 39.06 19.49 -29.00
CA ILE A 1003 38.73 20.25 -30.20
C ILE A 1003 37.31 19.89 -30.65
N PRO A 1004 36.35 20.84 -30.66
CA PRO A 1004 34.98 20.57 -31.13
C PRO A 1004 34.93 20.07 -32.58
N TRP A 1005 34.01 19.15 -32.88
CA TRP A 1005 33.88 18.54 -34.21
C TRP A 1005 33.77 19.56 -35.35
N ASN A 1006 33.01 20.64 -35.11
CA ASN A 1006 32.78 21.71 -36.08
C ASN A 1006 34.03 22.55 -36.36
N VAL A 1007 35.07 22.42 -35.53
CA VAL A 1007 36.38 23.04 -35.74
C VAL A 1007 37.35 22.06 -36.39
N GLN A 1008 37.27 20.76 -36.05
CA GLN A 1008 38.14 19.72 -36.62
C GLN A 1008 38.10 19.68 -38.16
N SER A 1009 36.94 19.88 -38.77
CA SER A 1009 36.77 19.91 -40.24
C SER A 1009 37.51 21.04 -40.96
N HIS A 1010 37.88 22.09 -40.22
CA HIS A 1010 38.66 23.21 -40.72
C HIS A 1010 40.16 23.06 -40.46
N LEU A 1011 40.56 22.19 -39.52
CA LEU A 1011 41.95 22.00 -39.11
C LEU A 1011 42.63 20.85 -39.84
N PHE A 1012 41.97 19.70 -39.91
CA PHE A 1012 42.60 18.47 -40.37
C PHE A 1012 42.16 18.09 -41.79
N PRO A 1013 43.10 17.67 -42.65
CA PRO A 1013 42.79 17.19 -43.99
C PRO A 1013 42.21 15.77 -43.97
N LEU A 1014 41.51 15.41 -45.04
CA LEU A 1014 41.03 14.06 -45.30
C LEU A 1014 42.17 13.10 -45.68
N PHE A 1015 43.15 13.57 -46.46
CA PHE A 1015 44.35 12.86 -46.91
C PHE A 1015 45.61 13.66 -46.64
N GLU A 1016 46.66 12.94 -46.24
CA GLU A 1016 48.05 13.41 -46.26
C GLU A 1016 48.87 12.59 -47.27
N ALA A 1017 49.98 13.13 -47.78
CA ALA A 1017 50.75 12.47 -48.83
C ALA A 1017 51.40 11.14 -48.42
N ASN A 1018 51.66 10.95 -47.12
CA ASN A 1018 52.15 9.69 -46.58
C ASN A 1018 51.04 8.66 -46.35
N GLU A 1019 49.80 8.92 -46.74
CA GLU A 1019 48.68 8.03 -46.48
C GLU A 1019 48.22 7.28 -47.73
N GLY A 1020 47.76 6.05 -47.54
CA GLY A 1020 47.08 5.29 -48.58
C GLY A 1020 46.02 4.35 -48.02
N ASP A 1021 45.08 3.99 -48.88
CA ASP A 1021 43.98 3.07 -48.58
C ASP A 1021 44.01 1.88 -49.52
N VAL A 1022 43.74 0.70 -48.97
CA VAL A 1022 43.53 -0.51 -49.75
C VAL A 1022 42.04 -0.80 -49.83
N VAL A 1023 41.55 -1.03 -51.04
CA VAL A 1023 40.18 -1.44 -51.33
C VAL A 1023 40.20 -2.83 -51.93
N VAL A 1024 39.49 -3.76 -51.30
CA VAL A 1024 39.33 -5.14 -51.79
C VAL A 1024 37.90 -5.30 -52.25
N CYS A 1025 37.68 -5.35 -53.56
CA CYS A 1025 36.38 -5.57 -54.17
C CYS A 1025 36.06 -7.07 -54.20
N TRP A 1026 34.87 -7.43 -53.76
CA TRP A 1026 34.41 -8.82 -53.68
C TRP A 1026 33.06 -8.99 -54.36
N LYS A 1027 32.80 -10.21 -54.82
CA LYS A 1027 31.53 -10.64 -55.40
C LYS A 1027 31.09 -11.95 -54.76
N MET A 1028 29.81 -12.03 -54.39
CA MET A 1028 29.19 -13.20 -53.78
C MET A 1028 27.82 -13.43 -54.44
N GLY A 1029 27.78 -14.28 -55.49
CA GLY A 1029 26.62 -14.40 -56.37
C GLY A 1029 26.34 -13.08 -57.10
N ASP A 1030 25.13 -12.54 -56.95
CA ASP A 1030 24.73 -11.25 -57.51
C ASP A 1030 25.10 -10.05 -56.62
N ARG A 1031 25.58 -10.30 -55.40
CA ARG A 1031 25.94 -9.26 -54.43
C ARG A 1031 27.39 -8.82 -54.67
N VAL A 1032 27.61 -7.51 -54.71
CA VAL A 1032 28.93 -6.90 -54.87
C VAL A 1032 29.20 -5.94 -53.73
N GLY A 1033 30.47 -5.85 -53.34
CA GLY A 1033 30.87 -4.91 -52.31
C GLY A 1033 32.37 -4.76 -52.21
N HIS A 1034 32.81 -4.03 -51.20
CA HIS A 1034 34.23 -3.77 -50.97
C HIS A 1034 34.60 -3.63 -49.50
N ALA A 1035 35.71 -4.23 -49.12
CA ALA A 1035 36.37 -3.95 -47.85
C ALA A 1035 37.36 -2.79 -48.03
N LEU A 1036 37.28 -1.81 -47.13
CA LEU A 1036 38.18 -0.66 -47.10
C LEU A 1036 39.10 -0.78 -45.88
N VAL A 1037 40.40 -0.90 -46.11
CA VAL A 1037 41.44 -0.76 -45.09
C VAL A 1037 42.04 0.63 -45.27
N SER A 1038 41.70 1.55 -44.36
CA SER A 1038 42.07 2.96 -44.49
C SER A 1038 43.11 3.41 -43.46
N GLY A 1039 43.98 4.32 -43.86
CA GLY A 1039 44.93 4.99 -42.97
C GLY A 1039 46.31 4.32 -42.87
N LEU A 1040 46.74 3.60 -43.91
CA LEU A 1040 48.11 3.11 -44.00
C LEU A 1040 49.07 4.30 -44.10
N VAL A 1041 50.12 4.32 -43.28
CA VAL A 1041 51.15 5.37 -43.30
C VAL A 1041 52.42 4.82 -43.94
N LEU A 1042 52.87 5.47 -45.01
CA LEU A 1042 54.03 5.13 -45.83
C LEU A 1042 55.04 6.29 -45.85
N GLY A 1043 56.33 5.98 -45.83
CA GLY A 1043 57.38 7.00 -45.75
C GLY A 1043 57.65 7.49 -44.33
N ALA A 1044 58.66 8.33 -44.17
CA ALA A 1044 59.07 8.86 -42.87
C ALA A 1044 58.16 10.01 -42.38
N ARG A 1045 57.70 9.95 -41.13
CA ARG A 1045 56.92 11.02 -40.49
C ARG A 1045 57.83 12.14 -39.98
N GLU A 1046 57.39 13.39 -40.14
CA GLU A 1046 58.23 14.57 -39.89
C GLU A 1046 58.04 15.26 -38.53
N GLY A 1047 57.08 14.85 -37.70
CA GLY A 1047 56.79 15.52 -36.42
C GLY A 1047 56.46 17.02 -36.56
N LEU A 1048 55.20 17.37 -36.81
CA LEU A 1048 54.76 18.75 -37.01
C LEU A 1048 54.68 19.58 -35.73
N THR A 1049 54.60 18.94 -34.56
CA THR A 1049 54.38 19.62 -33.26
C THR A 1049 55.41 20.71 -32.95
N ARG A 1050 56.68 20.51 -33.34
CA ARG A 1050 57.73 21.53 -33.14
C ARG A 1050 57.46 22.78 -33.98
N ARG A 1051 57.14 22.62 -35.27
CA ARG A 1051 56.86 23.72 -36.20
C ARG A 1051 55.60 24.50 -35.80
N ILE A 1052 54.57 23.78 -35.35
CA ILE A 1052 53.35 24.38 -34.77
C ILE A 1052 53.73 25.19 -33.51
N GLY A 1053 54.52 24.63 -32.60
CA GLY A 1053 54.97 25.33 -31.39
C GLY A 1053 55.82 26.57 -31.66
N GLU A 1054 56.69 26.54 -32.68
CA GLU A 1054 57.47 27.70 -33.14
C GLU A 1054 56.55 28.80 -33.69
N LYS A 1055 55.55 28.45 -34.51
CA LYS A 1055 54.53 29.39 -35.01
C LYS A 1055 53.68 30.01 -33.89
N VAL A 1056 53.28 29.23 -32.89
CA VAL A 1056 52.55 29.73 -31.70
C VAL A 1056 53.39 30.76 -30.94
N LYS A 1057 54.70 30.51 -30.78
CA LYS A 1057 55.65 31.42 -30.08
C LYS A 1057 55.91 32.73 -30.83
N LEU A 1058 55.78 32.76 -32.16
CA LEU A 1058 56.03 33.93 -32.99
C LEU A 1058 54.88 34.97 -32.95
N SER A 1059 53.73 34.64 -32.36
CA SER A 1059 52.60 35.57 -32.29
C SER A 1059 52.81 36.66 -31.21
N LYS A 1060 52.54 37.92 -31.57
CA LYS A 1060 52.64 39.08 -30.64
C LYS A 1060 51.51 39.14 -29.60
N ASN A 1061 50.55 38.21 -29.64
CA ASN A 1061 49.28 38.28 -28.91
C ASN A 1061 49.16 37.27 -27.76
N ILE A 1062 50.26 36.94 -27.09
CA ILE A 1062 50.28 36.01 -25.94
C ILE A 1062 49.42 36.52 -24.74
N LYS A 1063 49.00 37.80 -24.72
CA LYS A 1063 48.33 38.43 -23.56
C LYS A 1063 46.80 38.60 -23.66
N SER A 1064 46.10 38.27 -24.74
CA SER A 1064 44.64 38.49 -24.84
C SER A 1064 43.75 37.25 -24.63
N VAL A 1065 44.33 36.10 -24.25
CA VAL A 1065 43.60 34.84 -24.08
C VAL A 1065 43.01 34.71 -22.66
N MET A 1066 42.08 35.57 -22.26
CA MET A 1066 41.38 35.48 -20.95
C MET A 1066 39.89 35.14 -21.10
N TYR A 1067 39.61 33.84 -21.28
CA TYR A 1067 38.38 33.18 -20.85
C TYR A 1067 38.75 31.80 -20.27
N ALA A 1068 38.47 31.57 -18.99
CA ALA A 1068 39.01 30.44 -18.22
C ALA A 1068 38.56 29.03 -18.66
N SER A 1069 37.50 28.91 -19.48
CA SER A 1069 37.09 27.61 -20.07
C SER A 1069 37.85 27.29 -21.35
N LYS A 1070 37.92 28.25 -22.29
CA LYS A 1070 38.61 28.08 -23.58
C LYS A 1070 40.12 27.90 -23.45
N VAL A 1071 40.75 28.46 -22.40
CA VAL A 1071 42.17 28.23 -22.10
C VAL A 1071 42.45 26.76 -21.78
N ARG A 1072 41.62 26.16 -20.92
CA ARG A 1072 41.79 24.74 -20.52
C ARG A 1072 41.61 23.79 -21.69
N ASP A 1073 40.65 24.05 -22.57
CA ASP A 1073 40.42 23.22 -23.75
C ASP A 1073 41.60 23.31 -24.75
N ARG A 1074 42.23 24.49 -24.88
CA ARG A 1074 43.42 24.71 -25.73
C ARG A 1074 44.70 24.12 -25.12
N GLU A 1075 44.90 24.23 -23.81
CA GLU A 1075 46.01 23.55 -23.11
C GLU A 1075 45.89 22.03 -23.25
N ARG A 1076 44.66 21.50 -23.16
CA ARG A 1076 44.39 20.09 -23.42
C ARG A 1076 44.66 19.73 -24.89
N ALA A 1077 44.26 20.58 -25.85
CA ALA A 1077 44.51 20.36 -27.27
C ALA A 1077 46.01 20.30 -27.56
N LEU A 1078 46.81 21.16 -26.93
CA LEU A 1078 48.28 21.14 -27.04
C LEU A 1078 48.88 19.86 -26.46
N SER A 1079 48.37 19.38 -25.32
CA SER A 1079 48.79 18.10 -24.73
C SER A 1079 48.37 16.89 -25.57
N GLU A 1080 47.21 16.95 -26.22
CA GLU A 1080 46.73 15.94 -27.16
C GLU A 1080 47.61 15.93 -28.42
N LEU A 1081 47.96 17.10 -28.96
CA LEU A 1081 48.86 17.25 -30.10
C LEU A 1081 50.23 16.62 -29.87
N THR A 1082 50.84 16.80 -28.69
CA THR A 1082 52.15 16.19 -28.36
C THR A 1082 52.10 14.67 -28.21
N LYS A 1083 50.91 14.09 -28.01
CA LYS A 1083 50.69 12.63 -27.95
C LYS A 1083 50.13 12.06 -29.25
N SER A 1084 49.68 12.92 -30.15
CA SER A 1084 49.08 12.54 -31.43
C SER A 1084 50.12 12.04 -32.44
N ARG A 1085 49.62 11.51 -33.55
CA ARG A 1085 50.42 11.12 -34.72
C ARG A 1085 51.30 12.24 -35.28
N TYR A 1086 50.93 13.50 -35.07
CA TYR A 1086 51.71 14.66 -35.53
C TYR A 1086 52.95 14.95 -34.69
N SER A 1087 53.15 14.28 -33.55
CA SER A 1087 54.38 14.41 -32.77
C SER A 1087 55.45 13.36 -33.12
N VAL A 1088 55.10 12.36 -33.95
CA VAL A 1088 56.03 11.27 -34.27
C VAL A 1088 57.02 11.70 -35.35
N TYR A 1089 58.31 11.53 -35.06
CA TYR A 1089 59.41 11.82 -35.96
C TYR A 1089 60.17 10.53 -36.25
N ASP A 1090 60.08 10.02 -37.48
CA ASP A 1090 60.87 8.86 -37.90
C ASP A 1090 62.22 9.30 -38.45
N MET A 1091 63.23 8.44 -38.34
CA MET A 1091 64.49 8.65 -39.05
C MET A 1091 64.22 8.56 -40.56
N PRO A 1092 64.42 9.64 -41.33
CA PRO A 1092 64.11 9.62 -42.76
C PRO A 1092 65.14 8.84 -43.57
N ILE A 1093 66.32 8.53 -43.01
CA ILE A 1093 67.33 7.73 -43.68
C ILE A 1093 67.21 6.27 -43.25
N ILE A 1094 67.00 5.38 -44.22
CA ILE A 1094 67.13 3.93 -44.05
C ILE A 1094 68.52 3.53 -44.51
N VAL A 1095 69.22 2.74 -43.67
CA VAL A 1095 70.55 2.19 -43.97
C VAL A 1095 70.41 0.69 -44.18
N ASN A 1096 70.71 0.22 -45.39
CA ASN A 1096 70.81 -1.21 -45.66
C ASN A 1096 72.28 -1.59 -45.87
N THR A 1097 72.71 -2.64 -45.18
CA THR A 1097 74.04 -3.24 -45.37
C THR A 1097 73.87 -4.58 -46.07
N TYR A 1098 74.65 -4.79 -47.12
CA TYR A 1098 74.71 -6.06 -47.84
C TYR A 1098 76.12 -6.63 -47.73
N THR A 1099 76.21 -7.87 -47.25
CA THR A 1099 77.46 -8.65 -47.29
C THR A 1099 77.29 -9.80 -48.27
N PRO A 1100 78.30 -10.10 -49.11
CA PRO A 1100 78.25 -11.24 -50.00
C PRO A 1100 78.04 -12.57 -49.24
N SER A 1101 77.51 -13.58 -49.93
CA SER A 1101 77.32 -14.97 -49.48
C SER A 1101 78.56 -15.54 -48.74
N PRO A 1102 78.42 -16.56 -47.88
CA PRO A 1102 79.53 -17.08 -47.06
C PRO A 1102 80.79 -17.38 -47.87
N ILE A 1103 81.93 -16.82 -47.45
CA ILE A 1103 83.23 -16.95 -48.12
C ILE A 1103 84.12 -17.92 -47.33
N ASN A 1104 84.69 -18.92 -48.02
CA ASN A 1104 85.76 -19.76 -47.48
C ASN A 1104 87.11 -19.16 -47.86
N HIS A 1105 87.92 -18.79 -46.87
CA HIS A 1105 89.23 -18.15 -47.08
C HIS A 1105 90.33 -18.91 -46.33
N ASP A 1106 91.47 -19.11 -47.00
CA ASP A 1106 92.64 -19.77 -46.42
C ASP A 1106 93.68 -18.73 -46.01
N PHE A 1107 93.79 -18.53 -44.69
CA PHE A 1107 94.68 -17.53 -44.11
C PHE A 1107 96.17 -17.91 -44.16
N GLU A 1108 96.51 -19.19 -44.42
CA GLU A 1108 97.92 -19.57 -44.56
C GLU A 1108 98.51 -19.07 -45.89
N GLN A 1109 97.71 -19.02 -46.96
CA GLN A 1109 98.16 -18.55 -48.27
C GLN A 1109 97.96 -17.05 -48.47
N ASN A 1110 96.89 -16.48 -47.92
CA ASN A 1110 96.65 -15.04 -47.93
C ASN A 1110 96.21 -14.60 -46.52
N PRO A 1111 97.10 -14.00 -45.71
CA PRO A 1111 96.77 -13.64 -44.34
C PRO A 1111 95.71 -12.53 -44.23
N GLU A 1112 95.40 -11.84 -45.33
CA GLU A 1112 94.41 -10.77 -45.38
C GLU A 1112 93.16 -11.22 -46.16
N LEU A 1113 91.98 -11.14 -45.54
CA LEU A 1113 90.68 -11.28 -46.19
C LEU A 1113 90.02 -9.90 -46.27
N ARG A 1114 89.82 -9.38 -47.48
CA ARG A 1114 89.06 -8.14 -47.72
C ARG A 1114 87.64 -8.49 -48.11
N ILE A 1115 86.67 -8.18 -47.25
CA ILE A 1115 85.25 -8.31 -47.55
C ILE A 1115 84.72 -6.93 -47.89
N SER A 1116 84.05 -6.81 -49.03
CA SER A 1116 83.30 -5.61 -49.37
C SER A 1116 81.95 -5.65 -48.64
N VAL A 1117 81.62 -4.59 -47.92
CA VAL A 1117 80.29 -4.37 -47.35
C VAL A 1117 79.67 -3.23 -48.15
N ASP A 1118 78.61 -3.52 -48.88
CA ASP A 1118 77.87 -2.49 -49.60
C ASP A 1118 76.89 -1.83 -48.63
N ILE A 1119 77.04 -0.52 -48.46
CA ILE A 1119 76.16 0.29 -47.61
C ILE A 1119 75.34 1.18 -48.53
N SER A 1120 74.02 1.03 -48.49
CA SER A 1120 73.10 1.88 -49.23
C SER A 1120 72.28 2.75 -48.29
N LEU A 1121 72.21 4.05 -48.59
CA LEU A 1121 71.47 5.06 -47.83
C LEU A 1121 70.27 5.53 -48.63
N PHE A 1122 69.08 5.52 -48.01
CA PHE A 1122 67.84 5.87 -48.68
C PHE A 1122 67.09 6.96 -47.93
N ASN A 1123 66.79 8.07 -48.63
CA ASN A 1123 65.88 9.08 -48.11
C ASN A 1123 64.43 8.63 -48.32
N ASN A 1124 63.79 8.24 -47.23
CA ASN A 1124 62.39 7.82 -47.14
C ASN A 1124 61.47 9.02 -46.78
N SER A 1125 61.99 10.25 -46.75
CA SER A 1125 61.17 11.46 -46.62
C SER A 1125 60.52 11.84 -47.95
N ILE A 1126 59.22 12.14 -47.91
CA ILE A 1126 58.44 12.58 -49.08
C ILE A 1126 58.36 14.11 -49.23
N TYR A 1127 58.91 14.86 -48.27
CA TYR A 1127 58.77 16.32 -48.19
C TYR A 1127 60.08 17.08 -48.37
N ARG A 1128 61.23 16.44 -48.10
CA ARG A 1128 62.53 17.14 -48.07
C ARG A 1128 63.71 16.24 -48.40
N ASN A 1129 64.73 16.85 -48.99
CA ASN A 1129 66.06 16.29 -49.09
C ASN A 1129 66.72 16.26 -47.71
N VAL A 1130 67.44 15.17 -47.41
CA VAL A 1130 68.10 14.97 -46.13
C VAL A 1130 69.60 14.85 -46.35
N GLU A 1131 70.37 15.64 -45.61
CA GLU A 1131 71.82 15.53 -45.57
C GLU A 1131 72.21 14.51 -44.48
N SER A 1132 73.09 13.57 -44.81
CA SER A 1132 73.55 12.52 -43.89
C SER A 1132 75.05 12.31 -44.00
N LYS A 1133 75.70 12.01 -42.87
CA LYS A 1133 77.13 11.68 -42.80
C LYS A 1133 77.32 10.27 -42.22
N LEU A 1134 77.92 9.37 -42.99
CA LEU A 1134 78.33 8.06 -42.51
C LEU A 1134 79.69 8.17 -41.80
N GLN A 1135 79.80 7.64 -40.58
CA GLN A 1135 81.05 7.59 -39.83
C GLN A 1135 81.30 6.13 -39.42
N LEU A 1136 82.42 5.55 -39.85
CA LEU A 1136 82.90 4.29 -39.31
C LEU A 1136 83.49 4.56 -37.92
N ARG A 1137 83.05 3.84 -36.90
CA ARG A 1137 83.68 3.86 -35.58
C ARG A 1137 84.44 2.55 -35.42
N ASP A 1138 85.74 2.63 -35.21
CA ASP A 1138 86.51 1.50 -34.69
C ASP A 1138 86.08 1.31 -33.23
N GLU A 1139 85.54 0.14 -32.89
CA GLU A 1139 85.45 -0.32 -31.49
C GLU A 1139 86.65 -1.19 -31.14
#